data_AF-A0A1Q9G740-F1
#
_entry.id   AF-A0A1Q9G740-F1
#
_cell.length_a   1.000
_cell.length_b   1.000
_cell.length_c   1.000
_cell.angle_alpha   90.00
_cell.angle_beta   90.00
_cell.angle_gamma   90.00
#
_symmetry.space_group_name_H-M   'P 1'
#
loop_
_entity.id
_entity.type
_entity.pdbx_description
1 polymer ?
#
loop_
_entity_poly.entity_id
_entity_poly.type
_entity_poly.pdbx_seq_one_letter_code
_entity_poly.pdbx_strand_id
1 'polypeptide(L)'
;MSTKLVSEWKITEEQARDYGINISFETASNEFIEKNVILFLEGKSTSGRKLPFLDLLNNTFQMVSDQLDSQRWLTLTNEIYLDKKAKGCWMLKSNNNSKIHRSFSSGESVRDVRSHINKSINDKINQWDLPTYKQLICMTNLGKTVPFNKFSLSYGRISLSRYSLYIKGNKVQSYDCDNDVLQDVSTNGVSFPFLKLSNNTLSGRSLFVELLIKGLTPISLKNSEAYKLLLSIFHRERHGIFEEQRVASEALLQHQYGLIRDELVIKALLNEDKVRADIAPYHKKKLEDTQLGHWSLWQDELSNEKQETISFSNKLVARDPKSSINDGVVGIDFGTKSTVVVYQKDNVNIHPMRIGTGDLSKEVAAFHYENPTIMEFNDLEQFISGYQAKANKPFTRWQDLTISHTAQNSMLGSESSQFNTFLDDIKQWAGDKNRKLKIVGKQGKVIDLPPFLELSDTVFNPIEIYAYYLGLYINNQNNGIYLDYILSFPVTYEMPIRDKIIESFEKGLKKSLPAELGEETISQLTVTKGASEPAAYALVALQAYDFNPCNDDRVFYSVFDFGGGTTDFDFGIFREATGRKERRFDYVIEHFGAGGDKFLGGENLLELLAFEVFKKNKTALLAKGIQFEKHPEKDAFAGSEQLLNNSQEAKINTKTLCEMLRPFWEGHEESSLDLSQGSIAINLTDVNGTVHTAFELDVNEDELNKLLHDRIERGVINFFNALRLAFSNTQQSLHDIDSIKIFLAGNSSQSHFVKEIFEQQIALQHEAMGLTSDQESRFELFSPLGADKNDVEKPTGKTGVAFGLIESREGGSIMVVDHNVEADDIRFKYYLGESRKNCFKPLIDREVAFSQWVEFIDAGYQKFEIFYTEQPYSSTGKVPISDSSIKKRVVKLDFTNDEAMVYLRVVSPTQIEYVVAHEDAISNEVYLNNIQSIDLS
;
A
#
# COMPACT_ATOMS: atom_id res chain seq x y z
N MET A 1 5.63 18.64 23.70
CA MET A 1 4.64 18.63 22.61
C MET A 1 4.46 20.04 22.07
N SER A 2 4.56 20.23 20.75
CA SER A 2 4.46 21.55 20.11
C SER A 2 3.31 21.55 19.10
N THR A 3 2.27 22.32 19.39
CA THR A 3 1.03 22.41 18.60
C THR A 3 0.57 23.86 18.52
N LYS A 4 -0.07 24.25 17.41
CA LYS A 4 -0.64 25.59 17.25
C LYS A 4 -1.96 25.58 16.47
N LEU A 5 -2.78 26.58 16.71
CA LEU A 5 -4.00 26.79 15.93
C LEU A 5 -3.66 27.55 14.65
N VAL A 6 -4.06 27.01 13.51
CA VAL A 6 -3.90 27.62 12.19
C VAL A 6 -5.25 27.98 11.59
N SER A 7 -5.30 29.12 10.91
CA SER A 7 -6.48 29.58 10.15
C SER A 7 -6.25 29.51 8.64
N GLU A 8 -5.10 29.01 8.22
CA GLU A 8 -4.75 28.88 6.81
C GLU A 8 -3.89 27.64 6.57
N TRP A 9 -3.91 27.17 5.33
CA TRP A 9 -3.03 26.12 4.81
C TRP A 9 -2.59 26.50 3.40
N LYS A 10 -1.28 26.51 3.18
CA LYS A 10 -0.67 26.91 1.92
C LYS A 10 -0.36 25.66 1.11
N ILE A 11 -0.95 25.51 -0.06
CA ILE A 11 -0.73 24.33 -0.92
C ILE A 11 -0.52 24.74 -2.36
N THR A 12 0.20 23.93 -3.12
CA THR A 12 0.32 24.13 -4.57
C THR A 12 -1.00 23.81 -5.27
N GLU A 13 -1.20 24.34 -6.47
CA GLU A 13 -2.39 24.06 -7.27
C GLU A 13 -2.52 22.55 -7.59
N GLU A 14 -1.39 21.87 -7.77
CA GLU A 14 -1.33 20.42 -7.96
C GLU A 14 -1.82 19.67 -6.72
N GLN A 15 -1.34 20.04 -5.52
CA GLN A 15 -1.86 19.47 -4.27
C GLN A 15 -3.36 19.70 -4.10
N ALA A 16 -3.86 20.90 -4.43
CA ALA A 16 -5.29 21.20 -4.35
C ALA A 16 -6.12 20.29 -5.29
N ARG A 17 -5.56 19.93 -6.46
CA ARG A 17 -6.19 18.98 -7.39
C ARG A 17 -6.14 17.55 -6.87
N ASP A 18 -4.97 17.10 -6.38
CA ASP A 18 -4.77 15.75 -5.84
C ASP A 18 -5.73 15.47 -4.67
N TYR A 19 -5.97 16.47 -3.82
CA TYR A 19 -6.91 16.39 -2.70
C TYR A 19 -8.37 16.65 -3.08
N GLY A 20 -8.66 17.03 -4.33
CA GLY A 20 -10.03 17.36 -4.78
C GLY A 20 -10.62 18.61 -4.13
N ILE A 21 -9.78 19.59 -3.78
CA ILE A 21 -10.17 20.85 -3.11
C ILE A 21 -10.41 21.99 -4.13
N ASN A 22 -9.96 21.85 -5.37
CA ASN A 22 -9.98 22.89 -6.40
C ASN A 22 -11.35 23.04 -7.10
N ILE A 23 -12.39 23.39 -6.35
CA ILE A 23 -13.71 23.75 -6.89
C ILE A 23 -13.86 25.27 -6.92
N SER A 24 -14.29 25.87 -8.04
CA SER A 24 -14.50 27.33 -8.10
C SER A 24 -15.75 27.75 -7.32
N PHE A 25 -15.74 28.98 -6.79
CA PHE A 25 -16.89 29.58 -6.11
C PHE A 25 -18.15 29.55 -6.99
N GLU A 26 -18.03 29.87 -8.28
CA GLU A 26 -19.16 29.90 -9.22
C GLU A 26 -19.79 28.52 -9.38
N THR A 27 -18.97 27.48 -9.62
CA THR A 27 -19.44 26.10 -9.77
C THR A 27 -20.07 25.61 -8.46
N ALA A 28 -19.34 25.78 -7.34
CA ALA A 28 -19.80 25.33 -6.02
C ALA A 28 -21.10 26.01 -5.61
N SER A 29 -21.22 27.33 -5.81
CA SER A 29 -22.39 28.11 -5.42
C SER A 29 -23.65 27.71 -6.16
N ASN A 30 -23.55 27.40 -7.45
CA ASN A 30 -24.68 26.88 -8.22
C ASN A 30 -25.15 25.54 -7.64
N GLU A 31 -24.24 24.59 -7.44
CA GLU A 31 -24.54 23.25 -6.94
C GLU A 31 -25.14 23.27 -5.53
N PHE A 32 -24.54 24.03 -4.59
CA PHE A 32 -25.04 24.04 -3.23
C PHE A 32 -26.35 24.81 -3.09
N ILE A 33 -26.61 25.85 -3.90
CA ILE A 33 -27.90 26.56 -3.92
C ILE A 33 -28.98 25.60 -4.37
N GLU A 34 -28.78 24.89 -5.49
CA GLU A 34 -29.74 23.91 -6.00
C GLU A 34 -30.01 22.81 -4.96
N LYS A 35 -28.95 22.23 -4.41
CA LYS A 35 -29.05 21.21 -3.35
C LYS A 35 -29.81 21.73 -2.12
N ASN A 36 -29.55 22.96 -1.67
CA ASN A 36 -30.24 23.55 -0.52
C ASN A 36 -31.71 23.85 -0.82
N VAL A 37 -32.05 24.25 -2.04
CA VAL A 37 -33.44 24.41 -2.48
C VAL A 37 -34.16 23.06 -2.47
N ILE A 38 -33.52 21.98 -2.94
CA ILE A 38 -34.09 20.62 -2.87
C ILE A 38 -34.34 20.20 -1.42
N LEU A 39 -33.34 20.33 -0.54
CA LEU A 39 -33.48 20.04 0.89
C LEU A 39 -34.59 20.88 1.56
N PHE A 40 -34.70 22.14 1.16
CA PHE A 40 -35.79 23.02 1.61
C PHE A 40 -37.15 22.49 1.16
N LEU A 41 -37.30 22.07 -0.11
CA LEU A 41 -38.56 21.52 -0.63
C LEU A 41 -38.96 20.21 0.07
N GLU A 42 -38.00 19.38 0.47
CA GLU A 42 -38.20 18.15 1.25
C GLU A 42 -38.53 18.41 2.74
N GLY A 43 -38.47 19.66 3.20
CA GLY A 43 -38.74 20.01 4.59
C GLY A 43 -37.63 19.61 5.57
N LYS A 44 -36.39 19.40 5.09
CA LYS A 44 -35.25 19.04 5.94
C LYS A 44 -34.77 20.23 6.76
N SER A 45 -34.37 19.96 8.00
CA SER A 45 -33.66 20.91 8.87
C SER A 45 -32.16 20.61 8.88
N THR A 46 -31.37 21.57 9.36
CA THR A 46 -29.90 21.53 9.32
C THR A 46 -29.23 20.47 10.19
N SER A 47 -29.96 19.70 11.01
CA SER A 47 -29.52 18.46 11.70
C SER A 47 -28.00 18.30 11.90
N GLY A 48 -27.37 19.19 12.67
CA GLY A 48 -25.93 19.13 13.00
C GLY A 48 -24.94 19.75 12.00
N ARG A 49 -25.35 20.19 10.81
CA ARG A 49 -24.51 20.82 9.77
C ARG A 49 -24.89 22.29 9.58
N LYS A 50 -23.92 23.20 9.65
CA LYS A 50 -24.17 24.64 9.40
C LYS A 50 -24.40 24.88 7.89
N LEU A 51 -25.64 25.11 7.48
CA LEU A 51 -26.00 25.45 6.09
C LEU A 51 -26.71 26.82 6.07
N PRO A 52 -25.96 27.93 6.06
CA PRO A 52 -26.51 29.27 6.24
C PRO A 52 -27.63 29.64 5.25
N PHE A 53 -27.52 29.22 4.00
CA PHE A 53 -28.56 29.48 2.99
C PHE A 53 -29.83 28.66 3.23
N LEU A 54 -29.71 27.38 3.60
CA LEU A 54 -30.88 26.57 3.97
C LEU A 54 -31.57 27.09 5.23
N ASP A 55 -30.79 27.54 6.23
CA ASP A 55 -31.33 28.18 7.44
C ASP A 55 -32.08 29.47 7.08
N LEU A 56 -31.52 30.31 6.19
CA LEU A 56 -32.18 31.51 5.69
C LEU A 56 -33.52 31.19 5.00
N LEU A 57 -33.54 30.16 4.14
CA LEU A 57 -34.77 29.69 3.47
C LEU A 57 -35.82 29.23 4.48
N ASN A 58 -35.44 28.34 5.40
CA ASN A 58 -36.36 27.78 6.40
C ASN A 58 -36.90 28.87 7.33
N ASN A 59 -36.04 29.71 7.90
CA ASN A 59 -36.45 30.77 8.82
C ASN A 59 -37.35 31.80 8.16
N THR A 60 -37.04 32.20 6.92
CA THR A 60 -37.88 33.16 6.18
C THR A 60 -39.21 32.55 5.78
N PHE A 61 -39.24 31.27 5.41
CA PHE A 61 -40.49 30.56 5.10
C PHE A 61 -41.42 30.46 6.31
N GLN A 62 -40.89 30.18 7.52
CA GLN A 62 -41.71 30.10 8.74
C GLN A 62 -42.48 31.39 9.05
N MET A 63 -41.98 32.55 8.60
CA MET A 63 -42.68 33.83 8.76
C MET A 63 -43.96 33.94 7.91
N VAL A 64 -44.13 33.09 6.90
CA VAL A 64 -45.21 33.19 5.89
C VAL A 64 -45.89 31.85 5.58
N SER A 65 -45.46 30.75 6.22
CA SER A 65 -45.92 29.37 5.99
C SER A 65 -47.43 29.26 6.13
N ASP A 66 -48.02 29.77 7.22
CA ASP A 66 -49.46 29.73 7.45
C ASP A 66 -50.28 30.35 6.29
N GLN A 67 -49.79 31.46 5.73
CA GLN A 67 -50.44 32.14 4.60
C GLN A 67 -50.30 31.32 3.31
N LEU A 68 -49.12 30.71 3.12
CA LEU A 68 -48.81 29.87 1.96
C LEU A 68 -49.48 28.49 2.00
N ASP A 69 -49.89 28.00 3.17
CA ASP A 69 -50.55 26.69 3.30
C ASP A 69 -52.09 26.80 3.35
N SER A 70 -52.66 27.82 3.99
CA SER A 70 -54.12 27.85 4.29
C SER A 70 -55.01 28.67 3.36
N GLN A 71 -54.48 29.70 2.67
CA GLN A 71 -55.33 30.68 1.96
C GLN A 71 -55.37 30.48 0.44
N ARG A 72 -56.54 30.62 -0.20
CA ARG A 72 -56.62 30.67 -1.69
C ARG A 72 -55.79 31.83 -2.25
N TRP A 73 -55.88 32.97 -1.59
CA TRP A 73 -55.26 34.21 -2.01
C TRP A 73 -54.06 34.56 -1.15
N LEU A 74 -53.02 35.12 -1.76
CA LEU A 74 -51.95 35.80 -1.03
C LEU A 74 -51.73 37.18 -1.64
N THR A 75 -51.77 38.21 -0.78
CA THR A 75 -51.45 39.57 -1.18
C THR A 75 -49.95 39.74 -1.28
N LEU A 76 -49.48 40.18 -2.44
CA LEU A 76 -48.10 40.51 -2.70
C LEU A 76 -47.94 42.04 -2.79
N THR A 77 -46.70 42.51 -2.82
CA THR A 77 -46.40 43.92 -3.09
C THR A 77 -46.88 44.35 -4.48
N ASN A 78 -46.91 45.66 -4.73
CA ASN A 78 -47.27 46.22 -6.04
C ASN A 78 -48.69 45.89 -6.53
N GLU A 79 -49.64 45.58 -5.63
CA GLU A 79 -51.03 45.23 -5.99
C GLU A 79 -51.11 43.97 -6.86
N ILE A 80 -50.22 43.02 -6.56
CA ILE A 80 -50.21 41.70 -7.15
C ILE A 80 -50.88 40.73 -6.17
N TYR A 81 -51.69 39.82 -6.70
CA TYR A 81 -52.45 38.88 -5.90
C TYR A 81 -52.26 37.48 -6.45
N LEU A 82 -51.62 36.61 -5.68
CA LEU A 82 -51.52 35.20 -6.00
C LEU A 82 -52.88 34.54 -5.80
N ASP A 83 -53.35 33.81 -6.82
CA ASP A 83 -54.53 32.95 -6.77
C ASP A 83 -54.12 31.48 -6.95
N LYS A 84 -54.16 30.71 -5.87
CA LYS A 84 -53.87 29.27 -5.91
C LYS A 84 -54.88 28.50 -6.79
N LYS A 85 -56.11 29.01 -6.93
CA LYS A 85 -57.14 28.40 -7.80
C LYS A 85 -56.81 28.61 -9.28
N ALA A 86 -56.36 29.81 -9.65
CA ALA A 86 -55.94 30.12 -11.01
C ALA A 86 -54.51 29.66 -11.33
N LYS A 87 -53.74 29.24 -10.32
CA LYS A 87 -52.33 28.83 -10.42
C LYS A 87 -51.43 29.94 -11.00
N GLY A 88 -51.60 31.16 -10.49
CA GLY A 88 -50.83 32.32 -10.92
C GLY A 88 -51.19 33.60 -10.19
N CYS A 89 -50.53 34.68 -10.56
CA CYS A 89 -50.64 35.98 -9.94
C CYS A 89 -51.37 36.97 -10.87
N TRP A 90 -52.31 37.72 -10.30
CA TRP A 90 -53.02 38.81 -10.98
C TRP A 90 -52.38 40.14 -10.61
N MET A 91 -52.09 41.00 -11.61
CA MET A 91 -51.72 42.39 -11.34
C MET A 91 -52.93 43.31 -11.49
N LEU A 92 -53.40 43.86 -10.39
CA LEU A 92 -54.61 44.68 -10.34
C LEU A 92 -54.28 46.07 -9.79
N LYS A 93 -53.84 46.97 -10.66
CA LYS A 93 -53.50 48.34 -10.28
C LYS A 93 -54.74 49.19 -10.02
N SER A 94 -54.83 49.81 -8.85
CA SER A 94 -55.95 50.72 -8.52
C SER A 94 -55.83 52.07 -9.22
N ASN A 95 -54.59 52.47 -9.57
CA ASN A 95 -54.29 53.65 -10.37
C ASN A 95 -53.86 53.22 -11.78
N ASN A 96 -54.62 53.63 -12.81
CA ASN A 96 -54.40 53.23 -14.20
C ASN A 96 -53.59 54.26 -15.02
N ASN A 97 -52.76 55.10 -14.38
CA ASN A 97 -51.91 56.07 -15.08
C ASN A 97 -50.95 55.42 -16.11
N SER A 98 -50.53 54.17 -15.88
CA SER A 98 -49.73 53.38 -16.83
C SER A 98 -50.54 52.78 -17.99
N LYS A 99 -51.85 53.04 -18.03
CA LYS A 99 -52.82 52.44 -18.97
C LYS A 99 -52.74 50.92 -19.03
N ILE A 100 -52.38 50.26 -17.92
CA ILE A 100 -52.26 48.81 -17.81
C ILE A 100 -53.60 48.11 -18.12
N HIS A 101 -54.71 48.72 -17.71
CA HIS A 101 -56.08 48.24 -17.96
C HIS A 101 -56.69 48.86 -19.21
N ARG A 102 -55.91 49.02 -20.28
CA ARG A 102 -56.40 49.53 -21.57
C ARG A 102 -57.48 48.58 -22.12
N SER A 103 -58.52 49.15 -22.72
CA SER A 103 -59.54 48.37 -23.40
C SER A 103 -59.11 48.01 -24.83
N PHE A 104 -59.38 46.76 -25.21
CA PHE A 104 -59.13 46.22 -26.55
C PHE A 104 -60.40 45.54 -27.08
N SER A 105 -60.55 45.53 -28.39
CA SER A 105 -61.70 44.93 -29.08
C SER A 105 -61.61 43.40 -29.06
N SER A 106 -62.76 42.74 -28.96
CA SER A 106 -62.82 41.29 -29.13
C SER A 106 -62.33 40.91 -30.55
N GLY A 107 -61.45 39.93 -30.65
CA GLY A 107 -60.83 39.51 -31.91
C GLY A 107 -59.48 40.17 -32.23
N GLU A 108 -58.97 41.07 -31.39
CA GLU A 108 -57.61 41.63 -31.52
C GLU A 108 -56.52 40.59 -31.27
N SER A 109 -55.31 40.86 -31.77
CA SER A 109 -54.15 39.97 -31.66
C SER A 109 -53.67 39.83 -30.21
N VAL A 110 -53.50 38.60 -29.73
CA VAL A 110 -52.88 38.31 -28.41
C VAL A 110 -51.49 38.93 -28.31
N ARG A 111 -50.73 38.95 -29.41
CA ARG A 111 -49.37 39.52 -29.46
C ARG A 111 -49.38 41.00 -29.13
N ASP A 112 -50.34 41.74 -29.66
CA ASP A 112 -50.41 43.21 -29.49
C ASP A 112 -50.82 43.56 -28.06
N VAL A 113 -51.80 42.83 -27.52
CA VAL A 113 -52.24 43.02 -26.12
C VAL A 113 -51.12 42.62 -25.14
N ARG A 114 -50.42 41.50 -25.38
CA ARG A 114 -49.25 41.09 -24.56
C ARG A 114 -48.11 42.09 -24.62
N SER A 115 -47.83 42.66 -25.81
CA SER A 115 -46.82 43.70 -25.97
C SER A 115 -47.17 44.95 -25.16
N HIS A 116 -48.44 45.38 -25.19
CA HIS A 116 -48.93 46.49 -24.38
C HIS A 116 -48.80 46.20 -22.88
N ILE A 117 -49.21 45.01 -22.42
CA ILE A 117 -49.11 44.60 -21.01
C ILE A 117 -47.67 44.72 -20.52
N ASN A 118 -46.71 44.09 -21.19
CA ASN A 118 -45.32 44.08 -20.73
C ASN A 118 -44.66 45.45 -20.84
N LYS A 119 -45.01 46.26 -21.85
CA LYS A 119 -44.56 47.65 -21.95
C LYS A 119 -45.10 48.52 -20.81
N SER A 120 -46.35 48.31 -20.41
CA SER A 120 -46.98 49.06 -19.31
C SER A 120 -46.48 48.63 -17.92
N ILE A 121 -46.17 47.35 -17.73
CA ILE A 121 -45.69 46.83 -16.44
C ILE A 121 -44.20 47.10 -16.26
N ASN A 122 -43.40 46.94 -17.32
CA ASN A 122 -41.94 47.07 -17.30
C ASN A 122 -41.29 46.20 -16.20
N ASP A 123 -41.75 44.95 -16.06
CA ASP A 123 -41.16 43.96 -15.15
C ASP A 123 -39.88 43.40 -15.78
N LYS A 124 -38.74 43.60 -15.11
CA LYS A 124 -37.42 43.12 -15.56
C LYS A 124 -37.21 41.63 -15.34
N ILE A 125 -38.08 40.98 -14.56
CA ILE A 125 -37.95 39.58 -14.12
C ILE A 125 -38.89 38.67 -14.91
N ASN A 126 -40.14 39.09 -15.08
CA ASN A 126 -41.21 38.27 -15.62
C ASN A 126 -41.79 38.82 -16.93
N GLN A 127 -42.28 37.90 -17.75
CA GLN A 127 -43.18 38.22 -18.87
C GLN A 127 -44.62 37.94 -18.44
N TRP A 128 -45.43 38.99 -18.40
CA TRP A 128 -46.85 38.92 -18.03
C TRP A 128 -47.71 38.61 -19.27
N ASP A 129 -48.78 37.85 -19.09
CA ASP A 129 -49.66 37.43 -20.18
C ASP A 129 -51.13 37.74 -19.90
N LEU A 130 -52.01 37.44 -20.85
CA LEU A 130 -53.45 37.36 -20.64
C LEU A 130 -53.83 36.02 -19.99
N PRO A 131 -54.92 35.98 -19.22
CA PRO A 131 -55.43 34.72 -18.70
C PRO A 131 -56.03 33.85 -19.81
N THR A 132 -55.95 32.54 -19.64
CA THR A 132 -56.84 31.59 -20.33
C THR A 132 -58.26 31.73 -19.81
N TYR A 133 -59.25 31.20 -20.54
CA TYR A 133 -60.64 31.17 -20.08
C TYR A 133 -60.78 30.59 -18.66
N LYS A 134 -60.12 29.46 -18.38
CA LYS A 134 -60.14 28.79 -17.06
C LYS A 134 -59.55 29.66 -15.95
N GLN A 135 -58.53 30.47 -16.25
CA GLN A 135 -57.96 31.40 -15.28
C GLN A 135 -58.88 32.59 -15.08
N LEU A 136 -59.41 33.18 -16.16
CA LEU A 136 -60.30 34.32 -16.07
C LEU A 136 -61.56 34.01 -15.24
N ILE A 137 -62.16 32.82 -15.41
CA ILE A 137 -63.35 32.46 -14.64
C ILE A 137 -63.09 32.39 -13.13
N CYS A 138 -61.84 32.23 -12.69
CA CYS A 138 -61.48 32.30 -11.28
C CYS A 138 -61.68 33.71 -10.67
N MET A 139 -61.77 34.75 -11.51
CA MET A 139 -62.06 36.14 -11.15
C MET A 139 -63.56 36.46 -11.12
N THR A 140 -64.40 35.45 -11.33
CA THR A 140 -65.87 35.53 -11.21
C THR A 140 -66.33 34.80 -9.95
N ASN A 141 -67.57 35.03 -9.53
CA ASN A 141 -68.14 34.48 -8.31
C ASN A 141 -67.26 34.65 -7.06
N LEU A 142 -66.66 35.83 -6.93
CA LEU A 142 -65.86 36.23 -5.79
C LEU A 142 -66.77 36.49 -4.57
N GLY A 143 -66.46 35.83 -3.45
CA GLY A 143 -67.16 36.03 -2.18
C GLY A 143 -66.86 37.40 -1.55
N LYS A 144 -67.57 37.75 -0.46
CA LYS A 144 -67.44 39.06 0.22
C LYS A 144 -66.04 39.32 0.81
N THR A 145 -65.26 38.27 1.08
CA THR A 145 -63.91 38.33 1.64
C THR A 145 -62.87 38.00 0.56
N VAL A 146 -62.34 39.05 -0.08
CA VAL A 146 -61.22 38.99 -1.03
C VAL A 146 -60.14 40.00 -0.64
N PRO A 147 -58.86 39.76 -0.97
CA PRO A 147 -57.75 40.64 -0.55
C PRO A 147 -57.70 41.98 -1.32
N PHE A 148 -58.58 42.20 -2.31
CA PHE A 148 -58.60 43.35 -3.20
C PHE A 148 -59.21 44.60 -2.53
N ASN A 149 -58.76 44.97 -1.32
CA ASN A 149 -59.35 46.03 -0.49
C ASN A 149 -59.48 47.43 -1.15
N LYS A 150 -58.80 47.65 -2.28
CA LYS A 150 -58.91 48.87 -3.09
C LYS A 150 -59.99 48.84 -4.17
N PHE A 151 -60.65 47.70 -4.37
CA PHE A 151 -61.69 47.52 -5.37
C PHE A 151 -62.97 47.04 -4.71
N SER A 152 -64.10 47.65 -5.07
CA SER A 152 -65.41 47.10 -4.72
C SER A 152 -65.73 45.86 -5.56
N LEU A 153 -66.51 44.94 -5.00
CA LEU A 153 -67.11 43.86 -5.77
C LEU A 153 -68.47 44.31 -6.31
N SER A 154 -68.75 43.99 -7.57
CA SER A 154 -70.02 44.25 -8.23
C SER A 154 -70.42 42.99 -8.99
N TYR A 155 -71.63 42.47 -8.76
CA TYR A 155 -72.15 41.24 -9.38
C TYR A 155 -71.16 40.05 -9.34
N GLY A 156 -70.46 39.87 -8.21
CA GLY A 156 -69.52 38.76 -8.00
C GLY A 156 -68.17 38.87 -8.70
N ARG A 157 -67.84 40.00 -9.31
CA ARG A 157 -66.53 40.30 -9.89
C ARG A 157 -65.95 41.61 -9.34
N ILE A 158 -64.70 41.88 -9.69
CA ILE A 158 -64.05 43.16 -9.38
C ILE A 158 -64.71 44.28 -10.21
N SER A 159 -65.03 45.42 -9.58
CA SER A 159 -65.68 46.56 -10.24
C SER A 159 -64.83 47.25 -11.32
N LEU A 160 -63.56 46.87 -11.45
CA LEU A 160 -62.59 47.41 -12.41
C LEU A 160 -63.06 47.30 -13.87
N SER A 161 -63.68 46.19 -14.27
CA SER A 161 -64.30 46.04 -15.59
C SER A 161 -65.41 45.00 -15.56
N ARG A 162 -66.47 45.23 -16.35
CA ARG A 162 -67.50 44.22 -16.64
C ARG A 162 -67.03 43.19 -17.65
N TYR A 163 -66.34 43.66 -18.68
CA TYR A 163 -65.86 42.84 -19.77
C TYR A 163 -64.35 42.63 -19.63
N SER A 164 -63.93 41.37 -19.51
CA SER A 164 -62.51 41.01 -19.36
C SER A 164 -62.05 40.13 -20.51
N LEU A 165 -60.79 40.31 -20.92
CA LEU A 165 -60.21 39.58 -22.04
C LEU A 165 -59.57 38.26 -21.59
N TYR A 166 -59.75 37.21 -22.39
CA TYR A 166 -58.98 35.97 -22.29
C TYR A 166 -58.44 35.53 -23.66
N ILE A 167 -57.47 34.61 -23.64
CA ILE A 167 -56.84 34.05 -24.85
C ILE A 167 -57.77 33.01 -25.52
N LYS A 168 -58.12 33.23 -26.79
CA LYS A 168 -58.88 32.31 -27.65
C LYS A 168 -58.14 32.11 -28.99
N GLY A 169 -57.27 31.11 -29.03
CA GLY A 169 -56.33 30.93 -30.15
C GLY A 169 -55.31 32.07 -30.21
N ASN A 170 -55.11 32.67 -31.39
CA ASN A 170 -54.20 33.80 -31.58
C ASN A 170 -54.87 35.17 -31.33
N LYS A 171 -56.14 35.18 -30.92
CA LYS A 171 -56.94 36.38 -30.67
C LYS A 171 -57.41 36.46 -29.23
N VAL A 172 -57.72 37.66 -28.78
CA VAL A 172 -58.38 37.88 -27.49
C VAL A 172 -59.90 37.82 -27.65
N GLN A 173 -60.59 37.31 -26.64
CA GLN A 173 -62.05 37.27 -26.59
C GLN A 173 -62.50 38.03 -25.35
N SER A 174 -63.44 38.95 -25.53
CA SER A 174 -64.10 39.66 -24.45
C SER A 174 -65.19 38.80 -23.82
N TYR A 175 -65.24 38.76 -22.49
CA TYR A 175 -66.16 37.94 -21.71
C TYR A 175 -66.86 38.79 -20.65
N ASP A 176 -68.18 38.67 -20.54
CA ASP A 176 -68.96 39.31 -19.48
C ASP A 176 -68.76 38.53 -18.17
N CYS A 177 -68.12 39.19 -17.20
CA CYS A 177 -67.77 38.59 -15.92
C CYS A 177 -68.85 38.81 -14.84
N ASP A 178 -70.00 39.43 -15.15
CA ASP A 178 -71.13 39.50 -14.20
C ASP A 178 -71.67 38.07 -13.94
N ASN A 179 -71.84 37.72 -12.66
CA ASN A 179 -72.27 36.37 -12.23
C ASN A 179 -73.55 35.87 -12.89
N ASP A 180 -74.48 36.78 -13.21
CA ASP A 180 -75.79 36.45 -13.78
C ASP A 180 -75.74 36.29 -15.32
N VAL A 181 -74.59 36.57 -15.95
CA VAL A 181 -74.43 36.57 -17.41
C VAL A 181 -73.40 35.54 -17.89
N LEU A 182 -72.13 35.69 -17.49
CA LEU A 182 -71.03 34.76 -17.80
C LEU A 182 -71.00 34.23 -19.25
N GLN A 183 -70.82 35.11 -20.25
CA GLN A 183 -70.77 34.72 -21.67
C GLN A 183 -69.77 35.54 -22.51
N ASP A 184 -69.33 34.98 -23.65
CA ASP A 184 -68.53 35.69 -24.65
C ASP A 184 -69.31 36.87 -25.25
N VAL A 185 -68.68 38.03 -25.40
CA VAL A 185 -69.27 39.24 -26.00
C VAL A 185 -68.39 39.82 -27.11
N SER A 186 -68.99 40.55 -28.04
CA SER A 186 -68.28 41.22 -29.14
C SER A 186 -67.76 42.62 -28.78
N THR A 187 -68.12 43.14 -27.61
CA THR A 187 -67.71 44.46 -27.12
C THR A 187 -66.24 44.48 -26.68
N ASN A 188 -65.71 45.69 -26.48
CA ASN A 188 -64.36 45.86 -25.96
C ASN A 188 -64.26 45.36 -24.51
N GLY A 189 -63.12 44.74 -24.17
CA GLY A 189 -62.82 44.24 -22.84
C GLY A 189 -61.50 44.79 -22.31
N VAL A 190 -61.21 44.54 -21.04
CA VAL A 190 -59.95 44.89 -20.38
C VAL A 190 -59.18 43.61 -20.06
N SER A 191 -57.87 43.59 -20.29
CA SER A 191 -57.04 42.47 -19.83
C SER A 191 -56.62 42.68 -18.38
N PHE A 192 -56.75 41.64 -17.54
CA PHE A 192 -56.06 41.59 -16.26
C PHE A 192 -54.74 40.85 -16.44
N PRO A 193 -53.57 41.52 -16.34
CA PRO A 193 -52.30 40.86 -16.51
C PRO A 193 -52.14 39.70 -15.53
N PHE A 194 -51.75 38.56 -16.07
CA PHE A 194 -51.65 37.30 -15.38
C PHE A 194 -50.26 36.71 -15.54
N LEU A 195 -49.66 36.31 -14.43
CA LEU A 195 -48.37 35.63 -14.39
C LEU A 195 -48.58 34.20 -13.90
N LYS A 196 -48.41 33.23 -14.80
CA LYS A 196 -48.59 31.81 -14.49
C LYS A 196 -47.45 31.28 -13.61
N LEU A 197 -47.76 30.43 -12.63
CA LEU A 197 -46.75 29.66 -11.90
C LEU A 197 -46.19 28.54 -12.78
N SER A 198 -44.92 28.24 -12.59
CA SER A 198 -44.18 27.25 -13.37
C SER A 198 -44.44 25.83 -12.83
N ASN A 199 -44.59 25.69 -11.51
CA ASN A 199 -44.86 24.41 -10.85
C ASN A 199 -46.37 24.14 -10.66
N ASN A 200 -46.81 22.90 -10.93
CA ASN A 200 -48.19 22.46 -10.71
C ASN A 200 -48.48 22.08 -9.25
N THR A 201 -47.44 21.85 -8.46
CA THR A 201 -47.47 21.43 -7.05
C THR A 201 -47.49 22.66 -6.15
N LEU A 202 -48.56 22.84 -5.37
CA LEU A 202 -48.83 24.06 -4.59
C LEU A 202 -48.59 23.87 -3.08
N SER A 203 -47.57 23.10 -2.68
CA SER A 203 -47.16 23.12 -1.27
C SER A 203 -46.67 24.53 -0.89
N GLY A 204 -46.79 24.95 0.37
CA GLY A 204 -46.33 26.26 0.79
C GLY A 204 -44.86 26.50 0.47
N ARG A 205 -44.01 25.48 0.62
CA ARG A 205 -42.57 25.53 0.28
C ARG A 205 -42.34 25.68 -1.22
N SER A 206 -43.01 24.89 -2.06
CA SER A 206 -42.92 25.01 -3.52
C SER A 206 -43.36 26.40 -3.99
N LEU A 207 -44.42 26.93 -3.39
CA LEU A 207 -44.92 28.25 -3.70
C LEU A 207 -43.96 29.35 -3.24
N PHE A 208 -43.34 29.21 -2.07
CA PHE A 208 -42.31 30.13 -1.58
C PHE A 208 -41.13 30.25 -2.56
N VAL A 209 -40.61 29.11 -3.05
CA VAL A 209 -39.54 29.10 -4.06
C VAL A 209 -40.00 29.72 -5.37
N GLU A 210 -41.22 29.44 -5.82
CA GLU A 210 -41.77 30.04 -7.05
C GLU A 210 -41.88 31.57 -6.94
N LEU A 211 -42.25 32.10 -5.77
CA LEU A 211 -42.27 33.55 -5.54
C LEU A 211 -40.87 34.16 -5.59
N LEU A 212 -39.85 33.48 -5.05
CA LEU A 212 -38.45 33.90 -5.14
C LEU A 212 -37.95 33.91 -6.59
N ILE A 213 -38.22 32.84 -7.36
CA ILE A 213 -37.85 32.75 -8.79
C ILE A 213 -38.51 33.84 -9.63
N LYS A 214 -39.76 34.20 -9.31
CA LYS A 214 -40.52 35.26 -9.99
C LYS A 214 -40.24 36.66 -9.43
N GLY A 215 -39.37 36.83 -8.44
CA GLY A 215 -39.07 38.14 -7.86
C GLY A 215 -40.25 38.80 -7.15
N LEU A 216 -41.23 38.02 -6.67
CA LEU A 216 -42.46 38.51 -6.05
C LEU A 216 -42.34 38.51 -4.53
N THR A 217 -42.90 39.52 -3.85
CA THR A 217 -42.78 39.65 -2.39
C THR A 217 -44.14 39.57 -1.70
N PRO A 218 -44.37 38.60 -0.79
CA PRO A 218 -45.52 38.62 0.10
C PRO A 218 -45.59 39.93 0.88
N ILE A 219 -46.79 40.49 1.03
CA ILE A 219 -46.95 41.79 1.70
C ILE A 219 -46.44 41.76 3.16
N SER A 220 -46.58 40.60 3.82
CA SER A 220 -46.05 40.31 5.16
C SER A 220 -44.52 40.35 5.23
N LEU A 221 -43.83 40.12 4.11
CA LEU A 221 -42.37 40.10 4.00
C LEU A 221 -41.80 41.36 3.32
N LYS A 222 -42.61 42.39 3.04
CA LYS A 222 -42.18 43.61 2.34
C LYS A 222 -40.94 44.27 2.97
N ASN A 223 -40.88 44.28 4.30
CA ASN A 223 -39.78 44.87 5.07
C ASN A 223 -38.81 43.81 5.62
N SER A 224 -38.92 42.55 5.18
CA SER A 224 -38.03 41.48 5.63
C SER A 224 -36.70 41.55 4.87
N GLU A 225 -35.65 41.95 5.56
CA GLU A 225 -34.28 41.94 5.01
C GLU A 225 -33.87 40.51 4.58
N ALA A 226 -34.28 39.49 5.34
CA ALA A 226 -34.04 38.09 4.98
C ALA A 226 -34.68 37.69 3.64
N TYR A 227 -35.91 38.15 3.36
CA TYR A 227 -36.56 37.87 2.07
C TYR A 227 -35.93 38.66 0.92
N LYS A 228 -35.56 39.92 1.15
CA LYS A 228 -34.81 40.71 0.15
C LYS A 228 -33.46 40.07 -0.18
N LEU A 229 -32.78 39.51 0.82
CA LEU A 229 -31.53 38.78 0.67
C LEU A 229 -31.73 37.52 -0.20
N LEU A 230 -32.77 36.72 0.07
CA LEU A 230 -33.13 35.57 -0.76
C LEU A 230 -33.42 35.97 -2.22
N LEU A 231 -34.16 37.06 -2.44
CA LEU A 231 -34.40 37.58 -3.79
C LEU A 231 -33.10 37.94 -4.51
N SER A 232 -32.14 38.55 -3.81
CA SER A 232 -30.81 38.84 -4.36
C SER A 232 -30.05 37.57 -4.75
N ILE A 233 -30.08 36.51 -3.91
CA ILE A 233 -29.44 35.22 -4.21
C ILE A 233 -30.06 34.52 -5.43
N PHE A 234 -31.40 34.46 -5.51
CA PHE A 234 -32.13 33.82 -6.62
C PHE A 234 -31.95 34.57 -7.96
N HIS A 235 -31.59 35.85 -7.92
CA HIS A 235 -31.38 36.69 -9.09
C HIS A 235 -29.94 37.17 -9.26
N ARG A 236 -28.96 36.53 -8.60
CA ARG A 236 -27.54 36.95 -8.57
C ARG A 236 -26.91 37.14 -9.96
N GLU A 237 -27.35 36.35 -10.94
CA GLU A 237 -26.86 36.39 -12.33
C GLU A 237 -27.46 37.55 -13.15
N ARG A 238 -28.44 38.30 -12.60
CA ARG A 238 -29.13 39.39 -13.30
C ARG A 238 -28.64 40.75 -12.81
N HIS A 239 -27.89 41.46 -13.65
CA HIS A 239 -27.43 42.81 -13.33
C HIS A 239 -28.58 43.83 -13.22
N GLY A 240 -28.54 44.68 -12.20
CA GLY A 240 -29.48 45.78 -12.00
C GLY A 240 -30.81 45.38 -11.35
N ILE A 241 -30.87 44.21 -10.70
CA ILE A 241 -32.05 43.67 -10.01
C ILE A 241 -31.63 43.29 -8.57
N PHE A 242 -32.39 43.74 -7.55
CA PHE A 242 -32.12 43.47 -6.13
C PHE A 242 -30.69 43.81 -5.65
N GLU A 243 -30.11 44.87 -6.21
CA GLU A 243 -28.72 45.31 -5.96
C GLU A 243 -28.45 45.73 -4.51
N GLU A 244 -29.47 46.22 -3.80
CA GLU A 244 -29.35 46.67 -2.40
C GLU A 244 -28.76 45.61 -1.47
N GLN A 245 -29.06 44.33 -1.72
CA GLN A 245 -28.61 43.20 -0.90
C GLN A 245 -27.45 42.41 -1.53
N ARG A 246 -26.89 42.86 -2.66
CA ARG A 246 -25.92 42.09 -3.43
C ARG A 246 -24.68 41.73 -2.61
N VAL A 247 -24.10 42.71 -1.93
CA VAL A 247 -22.93 42.52 -1.04
C VAL A 247 -23.23 41.51 0.08
N ALA A 248 -24.40 41.63 0.73
CA ALA A 248 -24.80 40.70 1.78
C ALA A 248 -25.06 39.28 1.25
N SER A 249 -25.65 39.17 0.05
CA SER A 249 -25.91 37.88 -0.60
C SER A 249 -24.62 37.16 -0.96
N GLU A 250 -23.66 37.90 -1.51
CA GLU A 250 -22.35 37.39 -1.87
C GLU A 250 -21.58 36.96 -0.62
N ALA A 251 -21.59 37.77 0.45
CA ALA A 251 -20.98 37.41 1.72
C ALA A 251 -21.55 36.11 2.32
N LEU A 252 -22.87 35.90 2.26
CA LEU A 252 -23.51 34.68 2.76
C LEU A 252 -23.12 33.45 1.92
N LEU A 253 -23.10 33.58 0.59
CA LEU A 253 -22.69 32.51 -0.31
C LEU A 253 -21.20 32.19 -0.15
N GLN A 254 -20.35 33.20 0.01
CA GLN A 254 -18.91 33.03 0.26
C GLN A 254 -18.66 32.34 1.61
N HIS A 255 -19.41 32.70 2.66
CA HIS A 255 -19.33 31.99 3.93
C HIS A 255 -19.74 30.52 3.80
N GLN A 256 -20.83 30.22 3.07
CA GLN A 256 -21.23 28.83 2.82
C GLN A 256 -20.20 28.06 1.98
N TYR A 257 -19.62 28.71 0.97
CA TYR A 257 -18.53 28.16 0.18
C TYR A 257 -17.30 27.83 1.05
N GLY A 258 -16.91 28.73 1.95
CA GLY A 258 -15.84 28.49 2.93
C GLY A 258 -16.09 27.26 3.79
N LEU A 259 -17.31 27.06 4.29
CA LEU A 259 -17.66 25.87 5.08
C LEU A 259 -17.56 24.56 4.28
N ILE A 260 -17.92 24.58 2.99
CA ILE A 260 -17.79 23.42 2.11
C ILE A 260 -16.31 23.12 1.85
N ARG A 261 -15.50 24.16 1.60
CA ARG A 261 -14.06 24.03 1.40
C ARG A 261 -13.37 23.49 2.64
N ASP A 262 -13.73 23.97 3.84
CA ASP A 262 -13.22 23.46 5.12
C ASP A 262 -13.49 21.95 5.25
N GLU A 263 -14.69 21.49 4.88
CA GLU A 263 -15.05 20.07 4.95
C GLU A 263 -14.22 19.21 3.98
N LEU A 264 -13.96 19.72 2.77
CA LEU A 264 -13.07 19.06 1.80
C LEU A 264 -11.64 18.95 2.34
N VAL A 265 -11.09 20.04 2.91
CA VAL A 265 -9.76 20.04 3.51
C VAL A 265 -9.68 19.08 4.69
N ILE A 266 -10.65 19.12 5.61
CA ILE A 266 -10.72 18.21 6.75
C ILE A 266 -10.73 16.76 6.26
N LYS A 267 -11.56 16.45 5.25
CA LYS A 267 -11.61 15.11 4.68
C LYS A 267 -10.27 14.71 4.06
N ALA A 268 -9.62 15.60 3.31
CA ALA A 268 -8.32 15.34 2.69
C ALA A 268 -7.25 15.01 3.75
N LEU A 269 -7.10 15.86 4.77
CA LEU A 269 -6.11 15.67 5.85
C LEU A 269 -6.36 14.35 6.60
N LEU A 270 -7.61 14.07 6.99
CA LEU A 270 -7.91 12.85 7.76
C LEU A 270 -7.73 11.55 6.94
N ASN A 271 -7.77 11.62 5.61
CA ASN A 271 -7.61 10.46 4.72
C ASN A 271 -6.24 10.40 4.02
N GLU A 272 -5.30 11.28 4.37
CA GLU A 272 -4.02 11.41 3.67
C GLU A 272 -3.26 10.08 3.58
N ASP A 273 -3.07 9.38 4.72
CA ASP A 273 -2.40 8.08 4.75
C ASP A 273 -3.33 6.91 4.39
N LYS A 274 -4.66 7.11 4.44
CA LYS A 274 -5.63 6.15 3.86
C LYS A 274 -5.45 6.05 2.35
N VAL A 275 -5.28 7.18 1.68
CA VAL A 275 -5.06 7.23 0.22
C VAL A 275 -3.71 6.63 -0.14
N ARG A 276 -2.64 6.95 0.62
CA ARG A 276 -1.27 6.59 0.28
C ARG A 276 -0.91 5.14 0.64
N ALA A 277 -1.42 4.62 1.75
CA ALA A 277 -1.02 3.33 2.30
C ALA A 277 -2.19 2.48 2.85
N ASP A 278 -3.44 2.84 2.60
CA ASP A 278 -4.64 2.16 3.13
C ASP A 278 -4.82 2.19 4.66
N ILE A 279 -4.03 3.00 5.38
CA ILE A 279 -4.12 3.18 6.83
C ILE A 279 -5.47 3.80 7.20
N ALA A 280 -6.13 3.27 8.24
CA ALA A 280 -7.45 3.76 8.69
C ALA A 280 -7.50 5.31 8.84
N PRO A 281 -8.57 5.99 8.38
CA PRO A 281 -8.67 7.44 8.46
C PRO A 281 -8.51 7.96 9.89
N TYR A 282 -7.82 9.08 10.03
CA TYR A 282 -7.61 9.71 11.32
C TYR A 282 -8.93 10.22 11.92
N HIS A 283 -9.05 10.12 13.24
CA HIS A 283 -10.22 10.64 13.94
C HIS A 283 -10.24 12.18 13.88
N LYS A 284 -11.44 12.78 13.73
CA LYS A 284 -11.63 14.24 13.59
C LYS A 284 -10.94 15.08 14.67
N LYS A 285 -10.90 14.56 15.91
CA LYS A 285 -10.18 15.22 17.03
C LYS A 285 -8.71 15.52 16.73
N LYS A 286 -8.06 14.83 15.78
CA LYS A 286 -6.70 15.16 15.34
C LYS A 286 -6.57 16.63 14.90
N LEU A 287 -7.63 17.19 14.32
CA LEU A 287 -7.67 18.56 13.83
C LEU A 287 -8.32 19.56 14.81
N GLU A 288 -8.94 19.08 15.89
CA GLU A 288 -9.71 19.91 16.84
C GLU A 288 -9.07 19.97 18.24
N ASP A 289 -8.39 18.92 18.68
CA ASP A 289 -7.78 18.80 19.99
C ASP A 289 -6.36 19.37 19.98
N THR A 290 -6.11 20.34 20.85
CA THR A 290 -4.82 21.02 21.00
C THR A 290 -3.67 20.11 21.44
N GLN A 291 -3.92 18.88 21.91
CA GLN A 291 -2.87 17.92 22.24
C GLN A 291 -2.47 17.00 21.07
N LEU A 292 -3.27 16.97 20.00
CA LEU A 292 -3.05 16.07 18.87
C LEU A 292 -2.37 16.81 17.71
N GLY A 293 -3.14 17.54 16.90
CA GLY A 293 -2.70 18.28 15.73
C GLY A 293 -2.25 17.43 14.54
N HIS A 294 -2.21 18.03 13.35
CA HIS A 294 -1.82 17.39 12.09
C HIS A 294 -0.49 17.95 11.53
N TRP A 295 0.40 17.08 11.04
CA TRP A 295 1.72 17.48 10.53
C TRP A 295 1.65 18.36 9.28
N SER A 296 0.80 18.02 8.30
CA SER A 296 0.70 18.79 7.04
C SER A 296 0.25 20.25 7.20
N LEU A 297 -0.21 20.63 8.39
CA LEU A 297 -0.57 22.01 8.75
C LEU A 297 0.61 22.78 9.38
N TRP A 298 1.75 22.15 9.62
CA TRP A 298 2.95 22.73 10.23
C TRP A 298 3.97 23.15 9.16
N GLN A 299 3.76 24.32 8.57
CA GLN A 299 4.47 24.71 7.34
C GLN A 299 5.65 25.65 7.56
N ASP A 300 6.18 25.71 8.79
CA ASP A 300 7.20 26.69 9.18
C ASP A 300 8.56 26.44 8.51
N GLU A 301 8.86 25.19 8.18
CA GLU A 301 10.12 24.72 7.57
C GLU A 301 10.04 24.67 6.03
N LEU A 302 8.88 24.93 5.43
CA LEU A 302 8.68 24.83 3.98
C LEU A 302 9.12 26.12 3.27
N SER A 303 9.75 25.97 2.10
CA SER A 303 10.14 27.11 1.26
C SER A 303 8.93 27.76 0.58
N ASN A 304 9.02 29.07 0.30
CA ASN A 304 7.97 29.87 -0.34
C ASN A 304 7.88 29.57 -1.86
N GLU A 305 7.33 28.42 -2.23
CA GLU A 305 6.89 28.17 -3.60
C GLU A 305 5.61 28.97 -3.94
N LYS A 306 5.20 28.98 -5.22
CA LYS A 306 3.90 29.54 -5.64
C LYS A 306 2.76 28.69 -5.07
N GLN A 307 2.36 29.00 -3.84
CA GLN A 307 1.30 28.32 -3.11
C GLN A 307 0.03 29.18 -3.10
N GLU A 308 -1.12 28.52 -3.18
CA GLU A 308 -2.42 29.09 -2.88
C GLU A 308 -2.67 29.00 -1.37
N THR A 309 -3.18 30.08 -0.77
CA THR A 309 -3.58 30.10 0.63
C THR A 309 -5.05 29.70 0.77
N ILE A 310 -5.31 28.60 1.46
CA ILE A 310 -6.65 28.16 1.84
C ILE A 310 -6.94 28.67 3.24
N SER A 311 -7.84 29.66 3.37
CA SER A 311 -8.31 30.13 4.68
C SER A 311 -9.43 29.25 5.22
N PHE A 312 -9.43 29.02 6.53
CA PHE A 312 -10.42 28.22 7.23
C PHE A 312 -11.46 29.09 7.95
N SER A 313 -12.71 28.66 7.94
CA SER A 313 -13.77 29.30 8.73
C SER A 313 -13.60 29.00 10.23
N ASN A 314 -13.07 27.82 10.57
CA ASN A 314 -12.70 27.44 11.94
C ASN A 314 -11.22 27.08 12.01
N LYS A 315 -10.55 27.46 13.09
CA LYS A 315 -9.13 27.12 13.28
C LYS A 315 -8.95 25.61 13.42
N LEU A 316 -7.92 25.07 12.78
CA LEU A 316 -7.48 23.68 12.91
C LEU A 316 -6.19 23.60 13.74
N VAL A 317 -5.87 22.43 14.27
CA VAL A 317 -4.65 22.22 15.06
C VAL A 317 -3.54 21.65 14.18
N ALA A 318 -2.43 22.38 14.08
CA ALA A 318 -1.18 21.92 13.50
C ALA A 318 -0.28 21.34 14.59
N ARG A 319 0.48 20.29 14.27
CA ARG A 319 1.49 19.69 15.16
C ARG A 319 2.85 19.74 14.50
N ASP A 320 3.84 20.19 15.26
CA ASP A 320 5.24 20.10 14.86
C ASP A 320 5.66 18.62 14.71
N PRO A 321 6.03 18.16 13.50
CA PRO A 321 6.48 16.79 13.31
C PRO A 321 7.76 16.50 14.11
N LYS A 322 8.64 17.49 14.37
CA LYS A 322 9.84 17.30 15.21
C LYS A 322 9.47 16.89 16.63
N SER A 323 8.35 17.38 17.15
CA SER A 323 7.82 16.98 18.47
C SER A 323 7.18 15.58 18.50
N SER A 324 7.22 14.86 17.38
CA SER A 324 6.70 13.50 17.22
C SER A 324 7.81 12.49 16.90
N ILE A 325 9.07 12.92 16.90
CA ILE A 325 10.23 12.04 16.77
C ILE A 325 10.35 11.23 18.06
N ASN A 326 10.47 9.92 17.91
CA ASN A 326 10.78 9.00 18.99
C ASN A 326 12.30 8.87 19.09
N ASP A 327 12.86 8.94 20.31
CA ASP A 327 14.27 8.65 20.59
C ASP A 327 14.56 7.12 20.60
N GLY A 328 13.90 6.40 19.69
CA GLY A 328 13.86 4.96 19.62
C GLY A 328 14.43 4.42 18.32
N VAL A 329 14.59 3.10 18.27
CA VAL A 329 15.20 2.40 17.12
C VAL A 329 14.21 1.41 16.50
N VAL A 330 14.29 1.24 15.19
CA VAL A 330 13.49 0.26 14.43
C VAL A 330 14.40 -0.84 13.89
N GLY A 331 14.12 -2.08 14.25
CA GLY A 331 14.74 -3.27 13.66
C GLY A 331 13.90 -3.79 12.50
N ILE A 332 14.49 -3.94 11.32
CA ILE A 332 13.84 -4.50 10.14
C ILE A 332 14.56 -5.78 9.73
N ASP A 333 13.86 -6.91 9.88
CA ASP A 333 14.27 -8.14 9.24
C ASP A 333 13.67 -8.21 7.83
N PHE A 334 14.47 -7.83 6.84
CA PHE A 334 14.08 -7.87 5.43
C PHE A 334 14.26 -9.29 4.90
N GLY A 335 13.33 -10.21 5.19
CA GLY A 335 13.41 -11.61 4.79
C GLY A 335 12.97 -11.88 3.34
N THR A 336 13.39 -13.03 2.81
CA THR A 336 13.13 -13.46 1.41
C THR A 336 11.65 -13.60 1.10
N LYS A 337 10.85 -14.04 2.08
CA LYS A 337 9.42 -14.32 1.92
C LYS A 337 8.54 -13.45 2.81
N SER A 338 9.03 -13.09 3.99
CA SER A 338 8.35 -12.20 4.93
C SER A 338 9.32 -11.17 5.48
N THR A 339 8.82 -9.97 5.72
CA THR A 339 9.49 -8.87 6.40
C THR A 339 8.90 -8.70 7.79
N VAL A 340 9.75 -8.67 8.82
CA VAL A 340 9.34 -8.38 10.20
C VAL A 340 9.89 -7.01 10.59
N VAL A 341 9.06 -6.20 11.24
CA VAL A 341 9.45 -4.89 11.74
C VAL A 341 9.18 -4.86 13.23
N VAL A 342 10.19 -4.49 14.02
CA VAL A 342 10.07 -4.26 15.46
C VAL A 342 10.60 -2.88 15.81
N TYR A 343 10.16 -2.32 16.93
CA TYR A 343 10.64 -1.04 17.41
C TYR A 343 10.79 -1.02 18.91
N GLN A 344 11.73 -0.20 19.38
CA GLN A 344 11.89 0.18 20.78
C GLN A 344 11.63 1.69 20.88
N LYS A 345 10.82 2.14 21.85
CA LYS A 345 10.52 3.55 22.08
C LYS A 345 11.42 4.12 23.19
N ASP A 346 10.83 4.62 24.26
CA ASP A 346 11.44 5.31 25.40
C ASP A 346 11.72 4.38 26.58
N ASN A 347 11.39 3.10 26.46
CA ASN A 347 11.66 2.06 27.45
C ASN A 347 12.43 0.90 26.80
N VAL A 348 12.78 -0.11 27.62
CA VAL A 348 13.54 -1.28 27.18
C VAL A 348 12.72 -2.28 26.37
N ASN A 349 11.40 -2.15 26.34
CA ASN A 349 10.54 -3.14 25.68
C ASN A 349 10.61 -2.99 24.16
N ILE A 350 10.68 -4.13 23.49
CA ILE A 350 10.65 -4.24 22.03
C ILE A 350 9.26 -4.70 21.62
N HIS A 351 8.67 -4.02 20.64
CA HIS A 351 7.31 -4.31 20.17
C HIS A 351 7.31 -4.59 18.66
N PRO A 352 6.59 -5.62 18.19
CA PRO A 352 6.43 -5.86 16.76
C PRO A 352 5.42 -4.89 16.13
N MET A 353 5.58 -4.62 14.83
CA MET A 353 4.75 -3.69 14.06
C MET A 353 4.02 -4.40 12.92
N ARG A 354 2.72 -4.12 12.78
CA ARG A 354 1.89 -4.62 11.67
C ARG A 354 2.03 -3.73 10.44
N ILE A 355 2.23 -4.33 9.26
CA ILE A 355 2.33 -3.62 7.98
C ILE A 355 1.27 -4.17 7.01
N GLY A 356 0.71 -3.33 6.14
CA GLY A 356 -0.09 -3.82 5.00
C GLY A 356 -1.49 -4.38 5.31
N THR A 357 -1.96 -4.31 6.57
CA THR A 357 -3.25 -4.89 7.01
C THR A 357 -4.42 -3.89 7.03
N GLY A 358 -4.19 -2.62 6.68
CA GLY A 358 -5.20 -1.56 6.52
C GLY A 358 -5.95 -1.17 7.81
N ASP A 359 -6.77 -2.08 8.33
CA ASP A 359 -7.61 -1.91 9.51
C ASP A 359 -6.99 -2.54 10.77
N LEU A 360 -6.27 -1.72 11.53
CA LEU A 360 -5.63 -2.10 12.79
C LEU A 360 -6.62 -2.40 13.94
N SER A 361 -7.94 -2.18 13.73
CA SER A 361 -8.99 -2.43 14.74
C SER A 361 -9.47 -3.89 14.80
N LYS A 362 -9.03 -4.73 13.85
CA LYS A 362 -9.31 -6.18 13.87
C LYS A 362 -8.43 -6.92 14.89
N GLU A 363 -8.94 -8.05 15.35
CA GLU A 363 -8.31 -8.93 16.32
C GLU A 363 -6.88 -9.30 15.88
N VAL A 364 -5.95 -9.22 16.83
CA VAL A 364 -4.52 -9.42 16.59
C VAL A 364 -4.24 -10.91 16.45
N ALA A 365 -3.52 -11.31 15.42
CA ALA A 365 -3.06 -12.67 15.20
C ALA A 365 -1.57 -12.63 14.86
N ALA A 366 -0.82 -13.66 15.24
CA ALA A 366 0.64 -13.70 15.07
C ALA A 366 1.09 -13.44 13.62
N PHE A 367 0.36 -13.96 12.63
CA PHE A 367 0.68 -13.76 11.22
C PHE A 367 0.56 -12.30 10.73
N HIS A 368 -0.15 -11.42 11.45
CA HIS A 368 -0.25 -9.99 11.09
C HIS A 368 1.07 -9.22 11.30
N TYR A 369 2.05 -9.80 12.01
CA TYR A 369 3.37 -9.21 12.23
C TYR A 369 4.42 -9.74 11.25
N GLU A 370 4.03 -10.66 10.37
CA GLU A 370 4.88 -11.28 9.36
C GLU A 370 4.38 -10.87 7.98
N ASN A 371 5.00 -9.84 7.41
CA ASN A 371 4.45 -9.18 6.24
C ASN A 371 5.03 -9.82 4.98
N PRO A 372 4.24 -10.41 4.07
CA PRO A 372 4.76 -11.00 2.84
C PRO A 372 5.63 -10.00 2.06
N THR A 373 6.81 -10.41 1.61
CA THR A 373 7.74 -9.57 0.84
C THR A 373 7.34 -9.59 -0.64
N ILE A 374 6.17 -9.03 -0.94
CA ILE A 374 5.56 -9.03 -2.29
C ILE A 374 4.97 -7.66 -2.63
N MET A 375 5.05 -7.31 -3.92
CA MET A 375 4.47 -6.09 -4.51
C MET A 375 3.52 -6.44 -5.65
N GLU A 376 2.49 -5.64 -5.87
CA GLU A 376 1.58 -5.71 -7.02
C GLU A 376 1.53 -4.35 -7.72
N PHE A 377 1.68 -4.35 -9.05
CA PHE A 377 1.75 -3.14 -9.87
C PHE A 377 0.46 -2.92 -10.67
N ASN A 378 -0.48 -2.16 -10.09
CA ASN A 378 -1.79 -1.91 -10.69
C ASN A 378 -1.75 -0.79 -11.74
N ASP A 379 -1.18 0.37 -11.40
CA ASP A 379 -0.95 1.49 -12.30
C ASP A 379 0.47 2.04 -12.09
N LEU A 380 1.44 1.31 -12.64
CA LEU A 380 2.87 1.59 -12.47
C LEU A 380 3.27 2.96 -13.03
N GLU A 381 2.60 3.46 -14.06
CA GLU A 381 2.92 4.76 -14.64
C GLU A 381 2.50 5.90 -13.72
N GLN A 382 1.26 5.85 -13.26
CA GLN A 382 0.73 6.83 -12.32
C GLN A 382 1.48 6.81 -10.99
N PHE A 383 1.83 5.62 -10.48
CA PHE A 383 2.63 5.49 -9.26
C PHE A 383 4.00 6.18 -9.41
N ILE A 384 4.74 5.88 -10.48
CA ILE A 384 6.07 6.47 -10.72
C ILE A 384 5.97 7.99 -10.83
N SER A 385 4.98 8.50 -11.56
CA SER A 385 4.76 9.95 -11.70
C SER A 385 4.50 10.60 -10.34
N GLY A 386 3.61 10.02 -9.52
CA GLY A 386 3.31 10.53 -8.18
C GLY A 386 4.52 10.48 -7.24
N TYR A 387 5.26 9.37 -7.25
CA TYR A 387 6.45 9.17 -6.42
C TYR A 387 7.58 10.16 -6.74
N GLN A 388 7.79 10.46 -8.03
CA GLN A 388 8.85 11.37 -8.48
C GLN A 388 8.48 12.86 -8.31
N ALA A 389 7.20 13.19 -8.16
CA ALA A 389 6.72 14.58 -8.10
C ALA A 389 7.30 15.39 -6.92
N LYS A 390 7.68 14.73 -5.81
CA LYS A 390 8.23 15.40 -4.61
C LYS A 390 9.36 14.62 -3.99
N ALA A 391 10.27 15.32 -3.31
CA ALA A 391 11.36 14.70 -2.54
C ALA A 391 10.84 13.93 -1.32
N ASN A 392 9.89 14.49 -0.58
CA ASN A 392 9.32 13.90 0.63
C ASN A 392 7.80 13.94 0.58
N LYS A 393 7.16 12.92 1.15
CA LYS A 393 5.70 12.76 1.19
C LYS A 393 5.02 12.96 -0.17
N PRO A 394 5.43 12.24 -1.23
CA PRO A 394 4.77 12.32 -2.53
C PRO A 394 3.31 11.85 -2.46
N PHE A 395 2.47 12.37 -3.37
CA PHE A 395 1.09 11.94 -3.54
C PHE A 395 1.04 10.64 -4.36
N THR A 396 1.30 9.53 -3.68
CA THR A 396 1.09 8.17 -4.20
C THR A 396 -0.28 7.67 -3.78
N ARG A 397 -0.83 6.70 -4.51
CA ARG A 397 -2.10 6.07 -4.15
C ARG A 397 -1.90 4.57 -3.97
N TRP A 398 -2.42 4.03 -2.88
CA TRP A 398 -2.37 2.60 -2.58
C TRP A 398 -2.94 1.74 -3.72
N GLN A 399 -3.98 2.24 -4.39
CA GLN A 399 -4.58 1.55 -5.54
C GLN A 399 -3.66 1.41 -6.76
N ASP A 400 -2.58 2.21 -6.86
CA ASP A 400 -1.66 2.18 -7.99
C ASP A 400 -0.57 1.11 -7.79
N LEU A 401 -0.17 0.86 -6.55
CA LEU A 401 0.80 -0.17 -6.16
C LEU A 401 0.50 -0.63 -4.73
N THR A 402 0.29 -1.94 -4.54
CA THR A 402 0.01 -2.54 -3.23
C THR A 402 1.16 -3.45 -2.80
N ILE A 403 1.32 -3.66 -1.48
CA ILE A 403 2.36 -4.54 -0.93
C ILE A 403 1.79 -5.53 0.10
N SER A 404 2.59 -6.53 0.44
CA SER A 404 2.35 -7.48 1.54
C SER A 404 1.04 -8.26 1.41
N HIS A 405 0.26 -8.42 2.48
CA HIS A 405 -0.93 -9.26 2.47
C HIS A 405 -1.94 -8.88 1.38
N THR A 406 -2.06 -7.58 1.05
CA THR A 406 -2.94 -7.13 -0.04
C THR A 406 -2.50 -7.69 -1.39
N ALA A 407 -1.21 -7.57 -1.72
CA ALA A 407 -0.65 -8.10 -2.95
C ALA A 407 -0.66 -9.64 -2.98
N GLN A 408 -0.34 -10.31 -1.86
CA GLN A 408 -0.38 -11.78 -1.76
C GLN A 408 -1.80 -12.33 -2.00
N ASN A 409 -2.81 -11.75 -1.35
CA ASN A 409 -4.20 -12.17 -1.52
C ASN A 409 -4.70 -11.95 -2.95
N SER A 410 -4.25 -10.88 -3.61
CA SER A 410 -4.57 -10.62 -5.02
C SER A 410 -3.92 -11.65 -5.96
N MET A 411 -2.68 -12.06 -5.70
CA MET A 411 -1.96 -13.05 -6.52
C MET A 411 -2.67 -14.41 -6.55
N LEU A 412 -3.16 -14.90 -5.40
CA LEU A 412 -3.81 -16.22 -5.26
C LEU A 412 -5.11 -16.36 -6.08
N GLY A 413 -5.75 -15.25 -6.46
CA GLY A 413 -6.97 -15.23 -7.27
C GLY A 413 -6.78 -14.73 -8.71
N SER A 414 -5.54 -14.50 -9.14
CA SER A 414 -5.24 -13.84 -10.42
C SER A 414 -5.13 -14.82 -11.61
N GLU A 415 -5.41 -14.33 -12.82
CA GLU A 415 -5.19 -15.08 -14.07
C GLU A 415 -3.68 -15.20 -14.38
N SER A 416 -3.27 -16.26 -15.10
CA SER A 416 -1.86 -16.47 -15.48
C SER A 416 -1.23 -15.27 -16.18
N SER A 417 -2.01 -14.59 -17.02
CA SER A 417 -1.61 -13.38 -17.75
C SER A 417 -1.13 -12.24 -16.84
N GLN A 418 -1.57 -12.23 -15.58
CA GLN A 418 -1.24 -11.21 -14.59
C GLN A 418 -0.06 -11.58 -13.69
N PHE A 419 0.55 -12.76 -13.86
CA PHE A 419 1.62 -13.23 -12.98
C PHE A 419 2.79 -12.23 -12.86
N ASN A 420 3.23 -11.65 -13.97
CA ASN A 420 4.34 -10.67 -13.98
C ASN A 420 3.94 -9.28 -13.44
N THR A 421 2.70 -9.11 -12.99
CA THR A 421 2.24 -7.91 -12.27
C THR A 421 2.51 -7.98 -10.78
N PHE A 422 3.01 -9.12 -10.32
CA PHE A 422 3.49 -9.35 -8.96
C PHE A 422 5.01 -9.51 -8.94
N LEU A 423 5.63 -9.13 -7.82
CA LEU A 423 7.05 -9.30 -7.58
C LEU A 423 7.28 -9.73 -6.13
N ASP A 424 7.66 -11.00 -5.93
CA ASP A 424 7.84 -11.65 -4.63
C ASP A 424 9.25 -12.22 -4.40
N ASP A 425 10.19 -11.88 -5.29
CA ASP A 425 11.58 -12.35 -5.30
C ASP A 425 12.60 -11.20 -5.20
N ILE A 426 12.20 -10.03 -4.66
CA ILE A 426 13.05 -8.82 -4.61
C ILE A 426 14.36 -9.03 -3.85
N LYS A 427 14.37 -9.77 -2.73
CA LYS A 427 15.60 -10.06 -1.96
C LYS A 427 16.51 -11.01 -2.74
N GLN A 428 15.94 -12.00 -3.43
CA GLN A 428 16.69 -12.95 -4.24
C GLN A 428 17.33 -12.28 -5.46
N TRP A 429 16.62 -11.35 -6.10
CA TRP A 429 17.18 -10.50 -7.15
C TRP A 429 18.32 -9.63 -6.66
N ALA A 430 18.22 -9.08 -5.45
CA ALA A 430 19.30 -8.29 -4.86
C ALA A 430 20.57 -9.14 -4.61
N GLY A 431 20.40 -10.39 -4.20
CA GLY A 431 21.50 -11.30 -3.85
C GLY A 431 22.21 -11.97 -5.02
N ASP A 432 21.57 -12.05 -6.20
CA ASP A 432 22.12 -12.68 -7.40
C ASP A 432 22.66 -11.64 -8.39
N LYS A 433 24.00 -11.63 -8.55
CA LYS A 433 24.74 -10.69 -9.42
C LYS A 433 24.36 -10.74 -10.89
N ASN A 434 23.74 -11.83 -11.35
CA ASN A 434 23.42 -12.03 -12.76
C ASN A 434 21.89 -12.01 -13.01
N ARG A 435 21.07 -12.01 -11.95
CA ARG A 435 19.61 -12.09 -12.08
C ARG A 435 19.05 -10.80 -12.63
N LYS A 436 18.23 -10.94 -13.67
CA LYS A 436 17.43 -9.87 -14.27
C LYS A 436 15.97 -10.11 -13.94
N LEU A 437 15.22 -9.04 -13.77
CA LEU A 437 13.77 -9.11 -13.54
C LEU A 437 13.02 -8.31 -14.59
N LYS A 438 11.73 -8.64 -14.73
CA LYS A 438 10.80 -7.89 -15.57
C LYS A 438 9.55 -7.61 -14.75
N ILE A 439 9.21 -6.32 -14.64
CA ILE A 439 7.99 -5.85 -14.01
C ILE A 439 7.00 -5.47 -15.10
N VAL A 440 5.74 -5.89 -14.96
CA VAL A 440 4.65 -5.51 -15.86
C VAL A 440 3.53 -4.87 -15.03
N GLY A 441 3.18 -3.62 -15.29
CA GLY A 441 1.98 -3.02 -14.69
C GLY A 441 0.71 -3.54 -15.38
N LYS A 442 -0.41 -3.64 -14.65
CA LYS A 442 -1.70 -4.07 -15.24
C LYS A 442 -2.19 -3.16 -16.38
N GLN A 443 -1.74 -1.90 -16.41
CA GLN A 443 -2.00 -0.96 -17.52
C GLN A 443 -1.01 -1.11 -18.70
N GLY A 444 -0.12 -2.10 -18.69
CA GLY A 444 0.76 -2.45 -19.81
C GLY A 444 2.17 -1.85 -19.79
N LYS A 445 2.51 -1.02 -18.79
CA LYS A 445 3.89 -0.50 -18.62
C LYS A 445 4.85 -1.64 -18.26
N VAL A 446 5.92 -1.81 -19.02
CA VAL A 446 6.94 -2.84 -18.78
C VAL A 446 8.26 -2.19 -18.38
N ILE A 447 8.91 -2.72 -17.34
CA ILE A 447 10.25 -2.31 -16.90
C ILE A 447 11.15 -3.54 -16.84
N ASP A 448 12.24 -3.52 -17.61
CA ASP A 448 13.32 -4.50 -17.51
C ASP A 448 14.32 -4.00 -16.45
N LEU A 449 14.47 -4.77 -15.36
CA LEU A 449 15.42 -4.49 -14.31
C LEU A 449 16.74 -5.22 -14.59
N PRO A 450 17.87 -4.49 -14.66
CA PRO A 450 19.19 -5.10 -14.74
C PRO A 450 19.53 -5.82 -13.42
N PRO A 451 20.69 -6.50 -13.34
CA PRO A 451 21.19 -6.96 -12.06
C PRO A 451 21.28 -5.84 -11.03
N PHE A 452 21.05 -6.17 -9.76
CA PHE A 452 20.82 -5.16 -8.73
C PHE A 452 21.97 -4.16 -8.60
N LEU A 453 23.23 -4.61 -8.68
CA LEU A 453 24.39 -3.71 -8.61
C LEU A 453 24.52 -2.76 -9.82
N GLU A 454 24.00 -3.14 -10.99
CA GLU A 454 24.00 -2.33 -12.23
C GLU A 454 22.86 -1.30 -12.28
N LEU A 455 21.90 -1.37 -11.35
CA LEU A 455 20.76 -0.44 -11.31
C LEU A 455 21.24 1.01 -11.06
N SER A 456 20.90 1.94 -11.96
CA SER A 456 21.17 3.37 -11.77
C SER A 456 20.03 4.06 -11.00
N ASP A 457 20.32 5.20 -10.37
CA ASP A 457 19.34 6.00 -9.60
C ASP A 457 18.13 6.51 -10.41
N THR A 458 18.24 6.52 -11.73
CA THR A 458 17.17 6.94 -12.64
C THR A 458 16.16 5.83 -12.95
N VAL A 459 16.49 4.58 -12.65
CA VAL A 459 15.65 3.40 -12.93
C VAL A 459 14.82 3.08 -11.68
N PHE A 460 13.62 2.54 -11.90
CA PHE A 460 12.73 2.08 -10.83
C PHE A 460 13.43 1.06 -9.91
N ASN A 461 13.54 1.36 -8.63
CA ASN A 461 14.14 0.49 -7.63
C ASN A 461 13.05 -0.12 -6.73
N PRO A 462 12.68 -1.41 -6.90
CA PRO A 462 11.61 -2.02 -6.11
C PRO A 462 11.94 -2.10 -4.61
N ILE A 463 13.22 -2.18 -4.21
CA ILE A 463 13.63 -2.21 -2.80
C ILE A 463 13.38 -0.85 -2.14
N GLU A 464 13.73 0.24 -2.84
CA GLU A 464 13.44 1.60 -2.38
C GLU A 464 11.93 1.82 -2.21
N ILE A 465 11.13 1.38 -3.19
CA ILE A 465 9.67 1.54 -3.13
C ILE A 465 9.07 0.69 -2.01
N TYR A 466 9.55 -0.52 -1.79
CA TYR A 466 9.11 -1.34 -0.67
C TYR A 466 9.43 -0.67 0.67
N ALA A 467 10.66 -0.16 0.85
CA ALA A 467 11.07 0.59 2.02
C ALA A 467 10.25 1.88 2.23
N TYR A 468 9.86 2.56 1.16
CA TYR A 468 8.95 3.70 1.21
C TYR A 468 7.61 3.32 1.86
N TYR A 469 6.99 2.21 1.44
CA TYR A 469 5.75 1.76 2.05
C TYR A 469 5.93 1.32 3.51
N LEU A 470 7.02 0.60 3.84
CA LEU A 470 7.35 0.32 5.24
C LEU A 470 7.42 1.62 6.05
N GLY A 471 8.09 2.63 5.50
CA GLY A 471 8.19 3.97 6.08
C GLY A 471 6.85 4.65 6.32
N LEU A 472 5.85 4.48 5.46
CA LEU A 472 4.50 5.02 5.68
C LEU A 472 3.79 4.35 6.86
N TYR A 473 3.96 3.04 7.03
CA TYR A 473 3.38 2.31 8.16
C TYR A 473 4.13 2.59 9.47
N ILE A 474 5.45 2.76 9.42
CA ILE A 474 6.28 3.10 10.58
C ILE A 474 6.05 4.55 11.01
N ASN A 475 6.13 5.50 10.07
CA ASN A 475 6.11 6.94 10.32
C ASN A 475 4.76 7.55 9.93
N ASN A 476 3.83 7.55 10.87
CA ASN A 476 2.49 8.12 10.68
C ASN A 476 2.01 8.83 11.95
N GLN A 477 0.89 9.54 11.84
CA GLN A 477 0.46 10.42 12.92
C GLN A 477 0.06 9.71 14.22
N ASN A 478 -0.19 8.40 14.19
CA ASN A 478 -0.47 7.61 15.39
C ASN A 478 0.80 7.07 16.04
N ASN A 479 1.82 6.74 15.22
CA ASN A 479 3.05 6.10 15.69
C ASN A 479 4.16 7.09 16.04
N GLY A 480 4.15 8.29 15.45
CA GLY A 480 5.28 9.21 15.49
C GLY A 480 6.25 8.96 14.35
N ILE A 481 7.49 9.41 14.53
CA ILE A 481 8.56 9.34 13.52
C ILE A 481 9.79 8.67 14.15
N TYR A 482 10.42 7.78 13.42
CA TYR A 482 11.69 7.15 13.76
C TYR A 482 12.76 7.59 12.76
N LEU A 483 13.96 7.85 13.26
CA LEU A 483 15.11 8.24 12.44
C LEU A 483 16.23 7.20 12.46
N ASP A 484 16.24 6.25 13.39
CA ASP A 484 17.29 5.24 13.50
C ASP A 484 16.76 3.85 13.15
N TYR A 485 17.35 3.24 12.12
CA TYR A 485 16.95 1.94 11.59
C TYR A 485 18.14 0.98 11.54
N ILE A 486 17.88 -0.29 11.81
CA ILE A 486 18.84 -1.39 11.74
C ILE A 486 18.28 -2.48 10.84
N LEU A 487 19.05 -2.92 9.84
CA LEU A 487 18.67 -4.02 8.94
C LEU A 487 19.49 -5.28 9.21
N SER A 488 18.83 -6.43 9.13
CA SER A 488 19.47 -7.75 9.07
C SER A 488 20.02 -8.06 7.67
N PHE A 489 21.06 -8.90 7.60
CA PHE A 489 21.58 -9.44 6.35
C PHE A 489 22.01 -10.90 6.50
N PRO A 490 21.87 -11.72 5.44
CA PRO A 490 22.49 -13.04 5.40
C PRO A 490 24.01 -12.93 5.41
N VAL A 491 24.68 -13.89 6.06
CA VAL A 491 26.16 -13.93 6.14
C VAL A 491 26.79 -14.06 4.74
N THR A 492 26.09 -14.68 3.79
CA THR A 492 26.57 -14.96 2.43
C THR A 492 26.57 -13.75 1.49
N TYR A 493 25.92 -12.64 1.87
CA TYR A 493 25.79 -11.46 1.01
C TYR A 493 27.09 -10.67 0.97
N GLU A 494 27.48 -10.25 -0.23
CA GLU A 494 28.68 -9.44 -0.42
C GLU A 494 28.45 -8.00 0.01
N MET A 495 29.52 -7.35 0.51
CA MET A 495 29.44 -6.01 1.09
C MET A 495 28.81 -4.96 0.14
N PRO A 496 29.15 -4.92 -1.17
CA PRO A 496 28.51 -3.99 -2.11
C PRO A 496 26.99 -4.18 -2.25
N ILE A 497 26.50 -5.42 -2.12
CA ILE A 497 25.06 -5.71 -2.16
C ILE A 497 24.40 -5.17 -0.89
N ARG A 498 25.00 -5.43 0.28
CA ARG A 498 24.50 -4.92 1.57
C ARG A 498 24.43 -3.39 1.58
N ASP A 499 25.49 -2.73 1.13
CA ASP A 499 25.57 -1.26 1.04
C ASP A 499 24.47 -0.69 0.15
N LYS A 500 24.25 -1.28 -1.03
CA LYS A 500 23.22 -0.81 -1.94
C LYS A 500 21.79 -1.05 -1.42
N ILE A 501 21.56 -2.12 -0.66
CA ILE A 501 20.28 -2.35 0.04
C ILE A 501 20.07 -1.26 1.11
N ILE A 502 21.08 -0.98 1.94
CA ILE A 502 21.03 0.09 2.96
C ILE A 502 20.67 1.42 2.31
N GLU A 503 21.37 1.80 1.24
CA GLU A 503 21.13 3.05 0.52
C GLU A 503 19.70 3.10 -0.07
N SER A 504 19.22 1.99 -0.64
CA SER A 504 17.86 1.88 -1.17
C SER A 504 16.81 2.06 -0.07
N PHE A 505 17.02 1.45 1.09
CA PHE A 505 16.13 1.59 2.25
C PHE A 505 16.14 3.01 2.79
N GLU A 506 17.31 3.62 2.94
CA GLU A 506 17.46 5.00 3.40
C GLU A 506 16.71 5.97 2.48
N LYS A 507 16.86 5.83 1.16
CA LYS A 507 16.11 6.61 0.15
C LYS A 507 14.60 6.46 0.33
N GLY A 508 14.10 5.22 0.40
CA GLY A 508 12.67 4.95 0.55
C GLY A 508 12.09 5.48 1.87
N LEU A 509 12.77 5.23 2.98
CA LEU A 509 12.36 5.69 4.31
C LEU A 509 12.35 7.21 4.40
N LYS A 510 13.41 7.90 3.92
CA LYS A 510 13.43 9.38 3.84
C LYS A 510 12.29 9.93 3.00
N LYS A 511 11.97 9.27 1.88
CA LYS A 511 10.86 9.67 1.01
C LYS A 511 9.49 9.58 1.69
N SER A 512 9.33 8.64 2.63
CA SER A 512 8.08 8.45 3.38
C SER A 512 7.77 9.59 4.34
N LEU A 513 8.80 10.27 4.85
CA LEU A 513 8.70 11.31 5.87
C LEU A 513 7.99 12.59 5.38
N PRO A 514 7.34 13.34 6.28
CA PRO A 514 6.77 14.66 5.96
C PRO A 514 7.86 15.69 5.69
N ALA A 515 7.68 16.49 4.62
CA ALA A 515 8.59 17.59 4.28
C ALA A 515 8.63 18.67 5.38
N GLU A 516 7.56 18.76 6.18
CA GLU A 516 7.42 19.67 7.33
C GLU A 516 8.45 19.43 8.45
N LEU A 517 9.20 18.32 8.43
CA LEU A 517 10.36 18.10 9.31
C LEU A 517 11.54 19.02 8.98
N GLY A 518 11.66 19.48 7.74
CA GLY A 518 12.84 20.17 7.23
C GLY A 518 13.96 19.23 6.79
N GLU A 519 14.73 19.66 5.80
CA GLU A 519 15.80 18.87 5.17
C GLU A 519 16.89 18.45 6.17
N GLU A 520 17.24 19.34 7.11
CA GLU A 520 18.26 19.05 8.13
C GLU A 520 17.86 17.84 8.98
N THR A 521 16.62 17.80 9.48
CA THR A 521 16.15 16.69 10.32
C THR A 521 15.94 15.41 9.51
N ILE A 522 15.44 15.50 8.28
CA ILE A 522 15.31 14.34 7.39
C ILE A 522 16.67 13.72 7.08
N SER A 523 17.71 14.55 6.93
CA SER A 523 19.07 14.05 6.65
C SER A 523 19.72 13.29 7.81
N GLN A 524 19.20 13.45 9.03
CA GLN A 524 19.64 12.70 10.22
C GLN A 524 19.15 11.25 10.24
N LEU A 525 18.19 10.86 9.38
CA LEU A 525 17.75 9.46 9.30
C LEU A 525 18.94 8.57 8.93
N THR A 526 19.19 7.56 9.75
CA THR A 526 20.25 6.56 9.58
C THR A 526 19.67 5.18 9.35
N VAL A 527 20.32 4.43 8.46
CA VAL A 527 20.05 3.02 8.24
C VAL A 527 21.37 2.29 8.38
N THR A 528 21.50 1.47 9.42
CA THR A 528 22.76 0.78 9.76
C THR A 528 22.64 -0.72 9.55
N LYS A 529 23.78 -1.36 9.33
CA LYS A 529 23.88 -2.82 9.26
C LYS A 529 23.84 -3.37 10.69
N GLY A 530 22.88 -4.24 10.98
CA GLY A 530 22.86 -4.97 12.24
C GLY A 530 23.77 -6.20 12.22
N ALA A 531 23.67 -7.00 13.29
CA ALA A 531 24.25 -8.34 13.32
C ALA A 531 23.69 -9.20 12.18
N SER A 532 24.40 -10.28 11.83
CA SER A 532 23.88 -11.26 10.88
C SER A 532 22.58 -11.87 11.39
N GLU A 533 21.69 -12.27 10.48
CA GLU A 533 20.41 -12.92 10.82
C GLU A 533 20.55 -14.02 11.89
N PRO A 534 21.43 -15.02 11.73
CA PRO A 534 21.56 -16.08 12.73
C PRO A 534 22.24 -15.63 14.04
N ALA A 535 23.14 -14.64 14.02
CA ALA A 535 23.74 -14.10 15.25
C ALA A 535 22.73 -13.29 16.07
N ALA A 536 21.89 -12.49 15.40
CA ALA A 536 20.78 -11.78 16.03
C ALA A 536 19.80 -12.76 16.68
N TYR A 537 19.46 -13.85 16.00
CA TYR A 537 18.62 -14.91 16.58
C TYR A 537 19.28 -15.61 17.77
N ALA A 538 20.56 -15.99 17.64
CA ALA A 538 21.31 -16.65 18.72
C ALA A 538 21.24 -15.85 20.02
N LEU A 539 21.41 -14.53 19.91
CA LEU A 539 21.39 -13.64 21.06
C LEU A 539 20.05 -13.70 21.81
N VAL A 540 18.94 -13.60 21.07
CA VAL A 540 17.60 -13.65 21.63
C VAL A 540 17.31 -15.04 22.21
N ALA A 541 17.77 -16.11 21.56
CA ALA A 541 17.62 -17.46 22.08
C ALA A 541 18.38 -17.67 23.39
N LEU A 542 19.64 -17.22 23.46
CA LEU A 542 20.46 -17.29 24.66
C LEU A 542 19.80 -16.56 25.84
N GLN A 543 19.27 -15.35 25.61
CA GLN A 543 18.53 -14.61 26.62
C GLN A 543 17.22 -15.31 27.02
N ALA A 544 16.45 -15.83 26.05
CA ALA A 544 15.16 -16.47 26.31
C ALA A 544 15.26 -17.79 27.08
N TYR A 545 16.39 -18.49 26.96
CA TYR A 545 16.72 -19.70 27.71
C TYR A 545 17.55 -19.41 28.98
N ASP A 546 17.62 -18.16 29.43
CA ASP A 546 18.26 -17.71 30.67
C ASP A 546 19.76 -18.02 30.80
N PHE A 547 20.49 -18.07 29.67
CA PHE A 547 21.95 -18.23 29.68
C PHE A 547 22.64 -16.94 30.16
N ASN A 548 23.35 -17.02 31.29
CA ASN A 548 24.07 -15.90 31.91
C ASN A 548 25.51 -16.32 32.27
N PRO A 549 26.44 -16.40 31.30
CA PRO A 549 27.82 -16.78 31.57
C PRO A 549 28.48 -15.76 32.52
N CYS A 550 29.28 -16.24 33.48
CA CYS A 550 29.98 -15.41 34.45
C CYS A 550 31.44 -15.83 34.56
N ASN A 551 32.33 -14.87 34.78
CA ASN A 551 33.78 -15.04 34.85
C ASN A 551 34.36 -15.70 33.59
N ASP A 552 34.96 -16.89 33.73
CA ASP A 552 35.58 -17.65 32.64
C ASP A 552 34.60 -18.60 31.93
N ASP A 553 33.31 -18.60 32.32
CA ASP A 553 32.28 -19.43 31.70
C ASP A 553 32.01 -18.99 30.26
N ARG A 554 31.88 -19.99 29.37
CA ARG A 554 31.62 -19.79 27.94
C ARG A 554 30.49 -20.70 27.49
N VAL A 555 29.51 -20.13 26.81
CA VAL A 555 28.43 -20.88 26.17
C VAL A 555 28.78 -21.05 24.70
N PHE A 556 29.10 -22.27 24.29
CA PHE A 556 29.30 -22.63 22.89
C PHE A 556 27.94 -22.86 22.25
N TYR A 557 27.63 -22.07 21.22
CA TYR A 557 26.34 -22.15 20.56
C TYR A 557 26.49 -22.43 19.06
N SER A 558 25.42 -22.93 18.49
CA SER A 558 25.22 -23.12 17.07
C SER A 558 23.77 -22.84 16.72
N VAL A 559 23.53 -22.20 15.58
CA VAL A 559 22.18 -21.90 15.09
C VAL A 559 21.95 -22.66 13.78
N PHE A 560 20.80 -23.33 13.69
CA PHE A 560 20.28 -23.89 12.45
C PHE A 560 19.05 -23.09 12.04
N ASP A 561 19.24 -22.04 11.25
CA ASP A 561 18.16 -21.16 10.82
C ASP A 561 17.49 -21.69 9.56
N PHE A 562 16.40 -22.43 9.76
CA PHE A 562 15.64 -23.05 8.70
C PHE A 562 14.48 -22.14 8.27
N GLY A 563 14.80 -21.20 7.38
CA GLY A 563 13.87 -20.21 6.86
C GLY A 563 12.93 -20.73 5.77
N GLY A 564 12.23 -19.80 5.12
CA GLY A 564 11.37 -20.10 3.98
C GLY A 564 12.14 -20.33 2.69
N GLY A 565 13.23 -19.59 2.45
CA GLY A 565 13.99 -19.63 1.19
C GLY A 565 15.38 -20.26 1.28
N THR A 566 15.99 -20.30 2.46
CA THR A 566 17.36 -20.79 2.70
C THR A 566 17.45 -21.39 4.09
N THR A 567 18.52 -22.14 4.33
CA THR A 567 18.95 -22.51 5.67
C THR A 567 20.34 -21.96 5.91
N ASP A 568 20.53 -21.22 7.01
CA ASP A 568 21.80 -20.59 7.35
C ASP A 568 22.31 -21.12 8.69
N PHE A 569 23.63 -21.32 8.80
CA PHE A 569 24.29 -21.82 10.00
C PHE A 569 25.21 -20.76 10.58
N ASP A 570 25.20 -20.60 11.90
CA ASP A 570 26.14 -19.76 12.64
C ASP A 570 26.70 -20.54 13.84
N PHE A 571 27.99 -20.36 14.10
CA PHE A 571 28.71 -21.02 15.18
C PHE A 571 29.50 -19.99 15.96
N GLY A 572 29.39 -20.04 17.29
CA GLY A 572 29.99 -19.01 18.13
C GLY A 572 30.10 -19.34 19.61
N ILE A 573 30.55 -18.33 20.35
CA ILE A 573 30.73 -18.33 21.80
C ILE A 573 30.03 -17.11 22.38
N PHE A 574 29.30 -17.32 23.47
CA PHE A 574 28.74 -16.27 24.30
C PHE A 574 29.40 -16.27 25.68
N ARG A 575 29.93 -15.11 26.10
CA ARG A 575 30.71 -14.97 27.33
C ARG A 575 30.52 -13.61 28.00
N GLU A 576 30.96 -13.49 29.25
CA GLU A 576 31.04 -12.20 29.94
C GLU A 576 32.08 -11.28 29.24
N ALA A 577 31.77 -9.98 29.22
CA ALA A 577 32.68 -8.94 28.76
C ALA A 577 33.79 -8.68 29.80
N THR A 578 35.03 -9.08 29.50
CA THR A 578 36.15 -9.09 30.47
C THR A 578 37.32 -8.17 30.08
N GLY A 579 37.23 -7.43 28.96
CA GLY A 579 38.27 -6.52 28.47
C GLY A 579 38.12 -5.02 28.81
N ARG A 580 39.23 -4.25 28.84
CA ARG A 580 39.21 -2.78 29.04
C ARG A 580 38.35 -2.04 28.00
N LYS A 581 38.32 -2.55 26.76
CA LYS A 581 37.52 -2.06 25.63
C LYS A 581 36.07 -2.57 25.65
N GLU A 582 35.78 -3.59 26.46
CA GLU A 582 34.47 -4.26 26.55
C GLU A 582 33.65 -3.76 27.76
N ARG A 583 34.24 -2.96 28.67
CA ARG A 583 33.66 -2.50 29.95
C ARG A 583 32.26 -1.83 29.91
N ARG A 584 31.74 -1.50 28.74
CA ARG A 584 30.40 -0.92 28.58
C ARG A 584 29.31 -1.95 28.25
N PHE A 585 29.73 -3.19 28.00
CA PHE A 585 28.90 -4.32 27.66
C PHE A 585 28.88 -5.28 28.84
N ASP A 586 27.76 -5.98 28.98
CA ASP A 586 27.61 -7.08 29.93
C ASP A 586 28.17 -8.37 29.31
N TYR A 587 27.91 -8.57 28.01
CA TYR A 587 28.28 -9.79 27.30
C TYR A 587 28.95 -9.53 25.96
N VAL A 588 29.71 -10.53 25.49
CA VAL A 588 30.28 -10.60 24.14
C VAL A 588 29.77 -11.86 23.46
N ILE A 589 29.23 -11.68 22.25
CA ILE A 589 28.91 -12.76 21.33
C ILE A 589 29.94 -12.76 20.20
N GLU A 590 30.68 -13.85 20.07
CA GLU A 590 31.71 -14.04 19.04
C GLU A 590 31.26 -15.15 18.09
N HIS A 591 31.28 -14.90 16.79
CA HIS A 591 30.94 -15.92 15.80
C HIS A 591 32.03 -16.05 14.75
N PHE A 592 32.42 -17.29 14.44
CA PHE A 592 33.68 -17.61 13.72
C PHE A 592 33.53 -18.74 12.70
N GLY A 593 32.33 -19.26 12.53
CA GLY A 593 32.03 -20.20 11.46
C GLY A 593 30.62 -19.95 10.94
N ALA A 594 30.49 -19.93 9.63
CA ALA A 594 29.21 -19.81 8.95
C ALA A 594 29.10 -20.84 7.82
N GLY A 595 27.89 -21.34 7.63
CA GLY A 595 27.55 -22.27 6.56
C GLY A 595 26.09 -22.07 6.14
N GLY A 596 25.61 -22.93 5.26
CA GLY A 596 24.21 -22.90 4.88
C GLY A 596 23.93 -23.79 3.69
N ASP A 597 22.65 -23.81 3.32
CA ASP A 597 22.11 -24.52 2.19
C ASP A 597 21.02 -23.66 1.54
N LYS A 598 21.36 -23.06 0.40
CA LYS A 598 20.48 -22.14 -0.33
C LYS A 598 19.23 -22.79 -0.95
N PHE A 599 19.21 -24.12 -1.02
CA PHE A 599 18.09 -24.88 -1.57
C PHE A 599 17.31 -25.64 -0.49
N LEU A 600 17.73 -25.54 0.77
CA LEU A 600 16.97 -26.05 1.91
C LEU A 600 16.18 -24.89 2.51
N GLY A 601 14.91 -24.79 2.18
CA GLY A 601 13.98 -23.80 2.72
C GLY A 601 12.57 -24.32 2.55
N GLY A 602 11.61 -23.88 3.36
CA GLY A 602 10.22 -24.36 3.27
C GLY A 602 9.62 -24.25 1.86
N GLU A 603 9.88 -23.16 1.14
CA GLU A 603 9.42 -22.94 -0.24
C GLU A 603 10.17 -23.81 -1.25
N ASN A 604 11.49 -23.95 -1.11
CA ASN A 604 12.25 -24.85 -1.99
C ASN A 604 11.79 -26.30 -1.80
N LEU A 605 11.44 -26.70 -0.57
CA LEU A 605 10.87 -28.02 -0.31
C LEU A 605 9.49 -28.17 -0.96
N LEU A 606 8.64 -27.14 -0.93
CA LEU A 606 7.38 -27.15 -1.66
C LEU A 606 7.57 -27.24 -3.18
N GLU A 607 8.50 -26.48 -3.75
CA GLU A 607 8.85 -26.55 -5.17
C GLU A 607 9.42 -27.93 -5.54
N LEU A 608 10.21 -28.54 -4.64
CA LEU A 608 10.75 -29.90 -4.79
C LEU A 608 9.63 -30.95 -4.80
N LEU A 609 8.67 -30.85 -3.88
CA LEU A 609 7.49 -31.70 -3.83
C LEU A 609 6.65 -31.54 -5.11
N ALA A 610 6.36 -30.29 -5.48
CA ALA A 610 5.63 -29.96 -6.70
C ALA A 610 6.33 -30.55 -7.94
N PHE A 611 7.67 -30.47 -7.99
CA PHE A 611 8.46 -31.02 -9.08
C PHE A 611 8.30 -32.54 -9.23
N GLU A 612 8.39 -33.30 -8.14
CA GLU A 612 8.24 -34.75 -8.20
C GLU A 612 6.79 -35.17 -8.47
N VAL A 613 5.79 -34.44 -7.94
CA VAL A 613 4.37 -34.68 -8.24
C VAL A 613 4.07 -34.48 -9.72
N PHE A 614 4.46 -33.36 -10.33
CA PHE A 614 4.18 -33.17 -11.75
C PHE A 614 4.96 -34.16 -12.62
N LYS A 615 6.21 -34.48 -12.26
CA LYS A 615 7.05 -35.42 -13.00
C LYS A 615 6.45 -36.84 -13.00
N LYS A 616 5.82 -37.25 -11.91
CA LYS A 616 5.04 -38.50 -11.83
C LYS A 616 3.85 -38.48 -12.80
N ASN A 617 3.21 -37.32 -12.95
CA ASN A 617 2.03 -37.08 -13.79
C ASN A 617 2.34 -36.65 -15.24
N LYS A 618 3.60 -36.76 -15.68
CA LYS A 618 4.09 -36.20 -16.96
C LYS A 618 3.26 -36.58 -18.19
N THR A 619 2.73 -37.80 -18.27
CA THR A 619 1.97 -38.27 -19.44
C THR A 619 0.63 -37.55 -19.57
N ALA A 620 -0.09 -37.37 -18.45
CA ALA A 620 -1.38 -36.68 -18.43
C ALA A 620 -1.20 -35.18 -18.69
N LEU A 621 -0.18 -34.57 -18.10
CA LEU A 621 0.16 -33.15 -18.28
C LEU A 621 0.57 -32.85 -19.73
N LEU A 622 1.39 -33.71 -20.33
CA LEU A 622 1.83 -33.56 -21.73
C LEU A 622 0.65 -33.61 -22.70
N ALA A 623 -0.33 -34.50 -22.45
CA ALA A 623 -1.53 -34.62 -23.29
C ALA A 623 -2.40 -33.35 -23.27
N LYS A 624 -2.30 -32.52 -22.22
CA LYS A 624 -3.01 -31.25 -22.10
C LYS A 624 -2.15 -30.03 -22.39
N GLY A 625 -0.84 -30.20 -22.64
CA GLY A 625 0.08 -29.08 -22.81
C GLY A 625 0.22 -28.23 -21.55
N ILE A 626 0.19 -28.86 -20.37
CA ILE A 626 0.39 -28.18 -19.08
C ILE A 626 1.87 -28.24 -18.73
N GLN A 627 2.45 -27.07 -18.40
CA GLN A 627 3.88 -26.90 -18.13
C GLN A 627 4.12 -26.47 -16.68
N PHE A 628 5.32 -26.75 -16.17
CA PHE A 628 5.80 -26.40 -14.83
C PHE A 628 7.24 -25.87 -14.91
N GLU A 629 7.68 -25.20 -13.84
CA GLU A 629 9.07 -24.81 -13.68
C GLU A 629 9.93 -26.00 -13.23
N LYS A 630 11.22 -25.94 -13.56
CA LYS A 630 12.20 -26.91 -13.10
C LYS A 630 12.67 -26.51 -11.69
N HIS A 631 12.64 -27.43 -10.75
CA HIS A 631 13.24 -27.21 -9.44
C HIS A 631 14.76 -26.94 -9.58
N PRO A 632 15.35 -25.98 -8.85
CA PRO A 632 16.76 -25.62 -8.99
C PRO A 632 17.74 -26.79 -8.81
N GLU A 633 17.50 -27.68 -7.84
CA GLU A 633 18.36 -28.85 -7.57
C GLU A 633 18.11 -30.06 -8.47
N LYS A 634 17.16 -30.00 -9.42
CA LYS A 634 16.80 -31.16 -10.25
C LYS A 634 17.22 -30.96 -11.69
N ASP A 635 17.70 -32.02 -12.31
CA ASP A 635 17.97 -32.05 -13.74
C ASP A 635 16.70 -32.18 -14.57
N ALA A 636 16.78 -31.76 -15.83
CA ALA A 636 15.80 -32.11 -16.82
C ALA A 636 15.73 -33.64 -16.96
N PHE A 637 14.55 -34.17 -17.22
CA PHE A 637 14.33 -35.61 -17.37
C PHE A 637 13.95 -35.94 -18.81
N ALA A 638 14.20 -37.18 -19.25
CA ALA A 638 13.87 -37.57 -20.62
C ALA A 638 12.37 -37.35 -20.92
N GLY A 639 12.08 -36.60 -21.99
CA GLY A 639 10.72 -36.21 -22.38
C GLY A 639 10.19 -34.93 -21.72
N SER A 640 11.04 -34.17 -21.02
CA SER A 640 10.63 -32.93 -20.33
C SER A 640 10.62 -31.69 -21.23
N GLU A 641 11.00 -31.79 -22.51
CA GLU A 641 11.20 -30.66 -23.42
C GLU A 641 9.95 -29.80 -23.63
N GLN A 642 8.76 -30.41 -23.51
CA GLN A 642 7.46 -29.73 -23.63
C GLN A 642 6.77 -29.52 -22.28
N LEU A 643 7.38 -29.95 -21.17
CA LEU A 643 6.82 -29.90 -19.82
C LEU A 643 7.51 -28.87 -18.92
N LEU A 644 8.80 -28.59 -19.16
CA LEU A 644 9.57 -27.59 -18.43
C LEU A 644 9.61 -26.28 -19.20
N ASN A 645 9.17 -25.19 -18.58
CA ASN A 645 9.22 -23.85 -19.17
C ASN A 645 9.27 -22.77 -18.06
N ASN A 646 9.65 -21.55 -18.44
CA ASN A 646 9.66 -20.37 -17.56
C ASN A 646 8.55 -19.38 -17.92
N SER A 647 7.47 -19.86 -18.57
CA SER A 647 6.32 -19.04 -18.96
C SER A 647 5.48 -18.62 -17.75
N GLN A 648 4.56 -17.67 -17.95
CA GLN A 648 3.62 -17.25 -16.91
C GLN A 648 2.73 -18.41 -16.44
N GLU A 649 2.31 -19.25 -17.39
CA GLU A 649 1.50 -20.45 -17.16
C GLU A 649 2.28 -21.49 -16.33
N ALA A 650 3.56 -21.74 -16.66
CA ALA A 650 4.38 -22.66 -15.90
C ALA A 650 4.61 -22.19 -14.47
N LYS A 651 4.86 -20.89 -14.29
CA LYS A 651 5.03 -20.24 -12.99
C LYS A 651 3.78 -20.32 -12.12
N ILE A 652 2.61 -19.99 -12.68
CA ILE A 652 1.37 -20.05 -11.93
C ILE A 652 1.03 -21.49 -11.53
N ASN A 653 1.22 -22.46 -12.44
CA ASN A 653 0.99 -23.88 -12.14
C ASN A 653 1.88 -24.37 -11.00
N THR A 654 3.18 -24.04 -11.03
CA THR A 654 4.12 -24.36 -9.94
C THR A 654 3.65 -23.76 -8.62
N LYS A 655 3.31 -22.46 -8.59
CA LYS A 655 2.82 -21.80 -7.36
C LYS A 655 1.51 -22.40 -6.87
N THR A 656 0.53 -22.64 -7.74
CA THR A 656 -0.75 -23.25 -7.36
C THR A 656 -0.53 -24.63 -6.73
N LEU A 657 0.38 -25.44 -7.29
CA LEU A 657 0.70 -26.75 -6.72
C LEU A 657 1.47 -26.64 -5.39
N CYS A 658 2.37 -25.67 -5.24
CA CYS A 658 3.05 -25.39 -3.98
C CYS A 658 2.06 -24.99 -2.88
N GLU A 659 1.13 -24.07 -3.16
CA GLU A 659 0.10 -23.65 -2.19
C GLU A 659 -0.85 -24.79 -1.83
N MET A 660 -1.17 -25.66 -2.81
CA MET A 660 -1.94 -26.88 -2.56
C MET A 660 -1.20 -27.80 -1.58
N LEU A 661 0.13 -27.99 -1.75
CA LEU A 661 0.95 -28.89 -0.93
C LEU A 661 1.39 -28.27 0.41
N ARG A 662 1.22 -26.96 0.60
CA ARG A 662 1.63 -26.23 1.81
C ARG A 662 1.04 -26.80 3.10
N PRO A 663 -0.28 -27.12 3.21
CA PRO A 663 -0.84 -27.72 4.42
C PRO A 663 -0.20 -29.05 4.80
N PHE A 664 0.23 -29.85 3.80
CA PHE A 664 0.95 -31.10 4.03
C PHE A 664 2.36 -30.85 4.58
N TRP A 665 3.10 -29.88 4.04
CA TRP A 665 4.44 -29.53 4.54
C TRP A 665 4.41 -28.91 5.94
N GLU A 666 3.47 -28.00 6.21
CA GLU A 666 3.41 -27.27 7.48
C GLU A 666 2.78 -28.08 8.63
N GLY A 667 2.01 -29.13 8.32
CA GLY A 667 1.58 -30.14 9.29
C GLY A 667 0.66 -29.63 10.41
N HIS A 668 -0.16 -28.59 10.17
CA HIS A 668 -1.10 -28.08 11.18
C HIS A 668 -2.11 -29.18 11.59
N GLU A 669 -2.50 -29.22 12.88
CA GLU A 669 -3.45 -30.22 13.42
C GLU A 669 -4.83 -30.21 12.72
N GLU A 670 -5.17 -29.11 12.04
CA GLU A 670 -6.33 -28.96 11.15
C GLU A 670 -5.94 -28.94 9.66
N SER A 671 -4.93 -29.74 9.24
CA SER A 671 -4.55 -29.83 7.83
C SER A 671 -5.75 -30.23 6.98
N SER A 672 -6.18 -29.31 6.12
CA SER A 672 -7.32 -29.50 5.22
C SER A 672 -7.02 -30.44 4.04
N LEU A 673 -5.76 -30.82 3.84
CA LEU A 673 -5.33 -31.65 2.74
C LEU A 673 -5.13 -33.10 3.18
N ASP A 674 -6.00 -33.97 2.69
CA ASP A 674 -5.91 -35.42 2.86
C ASP A 674 -5.28 -36.06 1.60
N LEU A 675 -4.02 -36.50 1.71
CA LEU A 675 -3.32 -37.19 0.62
C LEU A 675 -3.58 -38.70 0.58
N SER A 676 -4.32 -39.27 1.54
CA SER A 676 -4.58 -40.71 1.63
C SER A 676 -5.38 -41.26 0.45
N GLN A 677 -6.09 -40.39 -0.29
CA GLN A 677 -6.83 -40.74 -1.49
C GLN A 677 -5.92 -41.07 -2.69
N GLY A 678 -4.63 -40.75 -2.63
CA GLY A 678 -3.67 -41.03 -3.70
C GLY A 678 -3.76 -40.10 -4.92
N SER A 679 -4.66 -39.12 -4.89
CA SER A 679 -4.80 -38.10 -5.94
C SER A 679 -5.26 -36.76 -5.36
N ILE A 680 -4.83 -35.66 -5.98
CA ILE A 680 -5.29 -34.29 -5.66
C ILE A 680 -5.95 -33.67 -6.89
N ALA A 681 -7.01 -32.90 -6.68
CA ALA A 681 -7.67 -32.14 -7.74
C ALA A 681 -7.22 -30.67 -7.67
N ILE A 682 -6.66 -30.16 -8.77
CA ILE A 682 -6.08 -28.82 -8.84
C ILE A 682 -6.43 -28.12 -10.16
N ASN A 683 -6.59 -26.79 -10.14
CA ASN A 683 -6.77 -26.02 -11.36
C ASN A 683 -5.41 -25.70 -11.99
N LEU A 684 -5.20 -26.10 -13.24
CA LEU A 684 -3.94 -25.90 -13.95
C LEU A 684 -4.17 -25.25 -15.31
N THR A 685 -3.24 -24.41 -15.75
CA THR A 685 -3.32 -23.64 -16.99
C THR A 685 -2.42 -24.27 -18.06
N ASP A 686 -2.94 -24.47 -19.27
CA ASP A 686 -2.14 -24.94 -20.40
C ASP A 686 -1.39 -23.81 -21.14
N VAL A 687 -0.54 -24.18 -22.10
CA VAL A 687 0.24 -23.23 -22.92
C VAL A 687 -0.58 -22.21 -23.71
N ASN A 688 -1.90 -22.39 -23.85
CA ASN A 688 -2.79 -21.44 -24.53
C ASN A 688 -3.54 -20.53 -23.53
N GLY A 689 -3.23 -20.62 -22.23
CA GLY A 689 -3.91 -19.87 -21.18
C GLY A 689 -5.26 -20.47 -20.78
N THR A 690 -5.58 -21.71 -21.20
CA THR A 690 -6.85 -22.35 -20.82
C THR A 690 -6.72 -23.05 -19.47
N VAL A 691 -7.62 -22.73 -18.54
CA VAL A 691 -7.67 -23.36 -17.22
C VAL A 691 -8.41 -24.70 -17.28
N HIS A 692 -7.71 -25.78 -16.96
CA HIS A 692 -8.25 -27.11 -16.72
C HIS A 692 -8.66 -27.22 -15.25
N THR A 693 -9.96 -27.15 -14.98
CA THR A 693 -10.50 -27.18 -13.62
C THR A 693 -10.50 -28.59 -13.04
N ALA A 694 -10.14 -28.74 -11.76
CA ALA A 694 -10.12 -30.01 -11.04
C ALA A 694 -9.33 -31.11 -11.79
N PHE A 695 -8.16 -30.75 -12.34
CA PHE A 695 -7.23 -31.69 -12.94
C PHE A 695 -6.68 -32.63 -11.86
N GLU A 696 -6.90 -33.94 -12.03
CA GLU A 696 -6.43 -34.95 -11.09
C GLU A 696 -4.92 -35.23 -11.28
N LEU A 697 -4.15 -35.11 -10.21
CA LEU A 697 -2.74 -35.50 -10.14
C LEU A 697 -2.56 -36.65 -9.16
N ASP A 698 -1.92 -37.73 -9.60
CA ASP A 698 -1.52 -38.83 -8.75
C ASP A 698 -0.44 -38.38 -7.75
N VAL A 699 -0.65 -38.67 -6.47
CA VAL A 699 0.26 -38.36 -5.37
C VAL A 699 0.51 -39.60 -4.52
N ASN A 700 1.68 -39.70 -3.91
CA ASN A 700 1.98 -40.76 -2.95
C ASN A 700 2.60 -40.14 -1.71
N GLU A 701 1.82 -40.16 -0.62
CA GLU A 701 2.20 -39.57 0.66
C GLU A 701 3.54 -40.12 1.20
N ASP A 702 3.75 -41.44 1.13
CA ASP A 702 4.99 -42.08 1.60
C ASP A 702 6.22 -41.63 0.79
N GLU A 703 6.06 -41.49 -0.53
CA GLU A 703 7.13 -40.98 -1.41
C GLU A 703 7.50 -39.53 -1.08
N LEU A 704 6.49 -38.69 -0.80
CA LEU A 704 6.69 -37.28 -0.44
C LEU A 704 7.32 -37.12 0.95
N ASN A 705 6.83 -37.87 1.94
CA ASN A 705 7.43 -37.90 3.29
C ASN A 705 8.89 -38.36 3.25
N LYS A 706 9.19 -39.40 2.49
CA LYS A 706 10.57 -39.86 2.31
C LYS A 706 11.44 -38.80 1.64
N LEU A 707 10.92 -38.11 0.62
CA LEU A 707 11.65 -37.05 -0.07
C LEU A 707 12.01 -35.88 0.86
N LEU A 708 11.07 -35.48 1.72
CA LEU A 708 11.29 -34.45 2.74
C LEU A 708 12.35 -34.90 3.75
N HIS A 709 12.19 -36.10 4.32
CA HIS A 709 13.12 -36.67 5.27
C HIS A 709 14.55 -36.72 4.69
N ASP A 710 14.74 -37.35 3.53
CA ASP A 710 16.05 -37.51 2.88
C ASP A 710 16.70 -36.15 2.55
N ARG A 711 15.90 -35.12 2.21
CA ARG A 711 16.42 -33.78 1.89
C ARG A 711 16.84 -33.00 3.14
N ILE A 712 16.02 -33.04 4.20
CA ILE A 712 16.29 -32.38 5.47
C ILE A 712 17.49 -33.06 6.15
N GLU A 713 17.56 -34.39 6.13
CA GLU A 713 18.68 -35.16 6.69
C GLU A 713 20.02 -34.75 6.07
N ARG A 714 20.08 -34.58 4.75
CA ARG A 714 21.28 -34.06 4.08
C ARG A 714 21.69 -32.67 4.61
N GLY A 715 20.71 -31.81 4.89
CA GLY A 715 20.94 -30.49 5.49
C GLY A 715 21.54 -30.57 6.90
N VAL A 716 20.97 -31.43 7.75
CA VAL A 716 21.46 -31.65 9.12
C VAL A 716 22.86 -32.29 9.12
N ILE A 717 23.13 -33.25 8.24
CA ILE A 717 24.47 -33.81 8.05
C ILE A 717 25.44 -32.69 7.66
N ASN A 718 25.05 -31.80 6.75
CA ASN A 718 25.88 -30.68 6.33
C ASN A 718 26.17 -29.71 7.48
N PHE A 719 25.17 -29.43 8.33
CA PHE A 719 25.33 -28.64 9.56
C PHE A 719 26.41 -29.23 10.49
N PHE A 720 26.35 -30.52 10.82
CA PHE A 720 27.37 -31.15 11.68
C PHE A 720 28.78 -31.13 11.07
N ASN A 721 28.89 -31.23 9.75
CA ASN A 721 30.19 -31.11 9.08
C ASN A 721 30.73 -29.67 9.12
N ALA A 722 29.87 -28.68 8.89
CA ALA A 722 30.22 -27.26 9.01
C ALA A 722 30.63 -26.90 10.44
N LEU A 723 29.89 -27.41 11.43
CA LEU A 723 30.19 -27.28 12.86
C LEU A 723 31.60 -27.81 13.18
N ARG A 724 31.91 -29.04 12.75
CA ARG A 724 33.24 -29.64 12.96
C ARG A 724 34.35 -28.81 12.34
N LEU A 725 34.16 -28.30 11.13
CA LEU A 725 35.14 -27.45 10.43
C LEU A 725 35.36 -26.13 11.17
N ALA A 726 34.28 -25.47 11.59
CA ALA A 726 34.34 -24.20 12.32
C ALA A 726 35.17 -24.32 13.61
N PHE A 727 34.92 -25.37 14.41
CA PHE A 727 35.63 -25.60 15.66
C PHE A 727 37.03 -26.20 15.50
N SER A 728 37.34 -26.84 14.37
CA SER A 728 38.70 -27.34 14.10
C SER A 728 39.67 -26.23 13.69
N ASN A 729 39.15 -25.15 13.10
CA ASN A 729 39.96 -24.03 12.59
C ASN A 729 40.18 -22.92 13.62
N THR A 730 39.43 -22.91 14.73
CA THR A 730 39.68 -21.99 15.83
C THR A 730 40.96 -22.35 16.59
N GLN A 731 41.76 -21.36 16.98
CA GLN A 731 42.93 -21.53 17.88
C GLN A 731 42.55 -22.01 19.31
N GLN A 732 41.29 -22.32 19.56
CA GLN A 732 40.78 -22.80 20.84
C GLN A 732 40.80 -24.32 20.91
N SER A 733 41.17 -24.86 22.07
CA SER A 733 41.22 -26.30 22.30
C SER A 733 39.82 -26.90 22.36
N LEU A 734 39.48 -27.80 21.43
CA LEU A 734 38.27 -28.63 21.44
C LEU A 734 38.08 -29.42 22.75
N HIS A 735 39.14 -29.60 23.55
CA HIS A 735 39.09 -30.29 24.83
C HIS A 735 38.43 -29.49 25.96
N ASP A 736 38.22 -28.18 25.79
CA ASP A 736 37.60 -27.30 26.80
C ASP A 736 36.09 -27.08 26.57
N ILE A 737 35.48 -27.81 25.62
CA ILE A 737 34.06 -27.69 25.28
C ILE A 737 33.27 -28.78 26.01
N ASP A 738 32.50 -28.38 27.03
CA ASP A 738 31.63 -29.29 27.77
C ASP A 738 30.45 -29.74 26.89
N SER A 739 29.69 -28.79 26.35
CA SER A 739 28.56 -29.01 25.46
C SER A 739 28.40 -27.86 24.46
N ILE A 740 27.83 -28.18 23.30
CA ILE A 740 27.43 -27.22 22.27
C ILE A 740 25.91 -27.12 22.28
N LYS A 741 25.38 -25.91 22.46
CA LYS A 741 23.94 -25.63 22.42
C LYS A 741 23.52 -25.42 20.95
N ILE A 742 22.59 -26.23 20.46
CA ILE A 742 22.04 -26.15 19.10
C ILE A 742 20.67 -25.48 19.18
N PHE A 743 20.59 -24.24 18.73
CA PHE A 743 19.33 -23.51 18.64
C PHE A 743 18.73 -23.69 17.25
N LEU A 744 17.55 -24.32 17.19
CA LEU A 744 16.75 -24.32 15.98
C LEU A 744 16.12 -22.94 15.77
N ALA A 745 16.24 -22.39 14.57
CA ALA A 745 15.68 -21.09 14.20
C ALA A 745 14.89 -21.19 12.89
N GLY A 746 14.13 -20.15 12.57
CA GLY A 746 13.26 -20.14 11.39
C GLY A 746 12.01 -21.00 11.58
N ASN A 747 10.99 -20.74 10.75
CA ASN A 747 9.69 -21.39 10.89
C ASN A 747 9.71 -22.87 10.49
N SER A 748 10.52 -23.22 9.49
CA SER A 748 10.59 -24.59 8.97
C SER A 748 11.18 -25.55 10.01
N SER A 749 11.90 -25.04 11.00
CA SER A 749 12.38 -25.81 12.16
C SER A 749 11.27 -26.32 13.09
N GLN A 750 10.03 -25.85 12.94
CA GLN A 750 8.88 -26.41 13.68
C GLN A 750 8.43 -27.77 13.14
N SER A 751 8.88 -28.18 11.95
CA SER A 751 8.55 -29.46 11.35
C SER A 751 9.05 -30.63 12.21
N HIS A 752 8.21 -31.68 12.37
CA HIS A 752 8.56 -32.84 13.18
C HIS A 752 9.81 -33.56 12.66
N PHE A 753 10.02 -33.57 11.32
CA PHE A 753 11.19 -34.16 10.69
C PHE A 753 12.50 -33.59 11.25
N VAL A 754 12.56 -32.27 11.47
CA VAL A 754 13.80 -31.59 11.86
C VAL A 754 14.28 -32.09 13.21
N LYS A 755 13.38 -32.12 14.21
CA LYS A 755 13.71 -32.57 15.56
C LYS A 755 14.16 -34.03 15.57
N GLU A 756 13.39 -34.91 14.92
CA GLU A 756 13.69 -36.35 14.85
C GLU A 756 15.05 -36.61 14.19
N ILE A 757 15.33 -35.95 13.07
CA ILE A 757 16.60 -36.08 12.35
C ILE A 757 17.78 -35.57 13.19
N PHE A 758 17.62 -34.43 13.88
CA PHE A 758 18.67 -33.94 14.77
C PHE A 758 18.95 -34.91 15.91
N GLU A 759 17.92 -35.45 16.57
CA GLU A 759 18.09 -36.44 17.65
C GLU A 759 18.80 -37.70 17.15
N GLN A 760 18.45 -38.20 15.96
CA GLN A 760 19.15 -39.33 15.32
C GLN A 760 20.61 -39.02 15.02
N GLN A 761 20.90 -37.86 14.41
CA GLN A 761 22.25 -37.47 14.08
C GLN A 761 23.10 -37.23 15.34
N ILE A 762 22.56 -36.61 16.39
CA ILE A 762 23.23 -36.45 17.69
C ILE A 762 23.62 -37.82 18.26
N ALA A 763 22.72 -38.82 18.21
CA ALA A 763 23.03 -40.18 18.66
C ALA A 763 24.18 -40.82 17.85
N LEU A 764 24.19 -40.66 16.52
CA LEU A 764 25.28 -41.13 15.67
C LEU A 764 26.61 -40.43 15.98
N GLN A 765 26.58 -39.14 16.30
CA GLN A 765 27.76 -38.39 16.71
C GLN A 765 28.32 -38.90 18.05
N HIS A 766 27.46 -39.21 19.03
CA HIS A 766 27.89 -39.79 20.30
C HIS A 766 28.57 -41.15 20.13
N GLU A 767 27.98 -42.03 19.31
CA GLU A 767 28.55 -43.34 19.03
C GLU A 767 29.94 -43.19 18.38
N ALA A 768 30.08 -42.28 17.41
CA ALA A 768 31.37 -41.99 16.77
C ALA A 768 32.43 -41.42 17.72
N MET A 769 32.02 -40.74 18.80
CA MET A 769 32.90 -40.22 19.85
C MET A 769 33.22 -41.25 20.94
N GLY A 770 32.65 -42.46 20.87
CA GLY A 770 32.85 -43.52 21.88
C GLY A 770 32.17 -43.24 23.22
N LEU A 771 31.15 -42.37 23.25
CA LEU A 771 30.36 -42.09 24.44
C LEU A 771 29.29 -43.18 24.64
N THR A 772 29.12 -43.70 25.86
CA THR A 772 28.06 -44.66 26.20
C THR A 772 26.71 -43.96 26.38
N SER A 773 25.58 -44.67 26.26
CA SER A 773 24.21 -44.10 26.40
C SER A 773 23.94 -43.33 27.69
N ASP A 774 24.72 -43.59 28.74
CA ASP A 774 24.55 -43.01 30.08
C ASP A 774 25.45 -41.78 30.31
N GLN A 775 26.28 -41.38 29.33
CA GLN A 775 27.10 -40.17 29.39
C GLN A 775 26.34 -38.96 28.84
N GLU A 776 26.56 -37.78 29.45
CA GLU A 776 25.96 -36.54 28.98
C GLU A 776 26.36 -36.24 27.53
N SER A 777 25.36 -35.84 26.75
CA SER A 777 25.52 -35.45 25.36
C SER A 777 26.43 -34.23 25.23
N ARG A 778 27.31 -34.24 24.22
CA ARG A 778 28.08 -33.04 23.84
C ARG A 778 27.24 -32.02 23.05
N PHE A 779 25.99 -32.36 22.68
CA PHE A 779 25.11 -31.53 21.86
C PHE A 779 23.72 -31.42 22.50
N GLU A 780 23.32 -30.22 22.88
CA GLU A 780 22.01 -29.98 23.47
C GLU A 780 21.11 -29.26 22.48
N LEU A 781 20.00 -29.88 22.10
CA LEU A 781 19.06 -29.33 21.12
C LEU A 781 17.97 -28.49 21.79
N PHE A 782 17.82 -27.26 21.34
CA PHE A 782 16.80 -26.31 21.78
C PHE A 782 15.78 -26.08 20.69
N SER A 783 14.50 -26.10 21.07
CA SER A 783 13.39 -25.84 20.15
C SER A 783 13.40 -24.39 19.66
N PRO A 784 12.80 -24.09 18.50
CA PRO A 784 12.67 -22.72 18.04
C PRO A 784 11.83 -21.89 19.02
N LEU A 785 12.14 -20.58 19.08
CA LEU A 785 11.43 -19.64 19.94
C LEU A 785 9.93 -19.57 19.58
N GLY A 786 9.09 -19.23 20.57
CA GLY A 786 7.65 -19.08 20.36
C GLY A 786 6.81 -20.33 20.66
N ALA A 787 7.21 -21.13 21.65
CA ALA A 787 6.42 -22.29 22.12
C ALA A 787 4.99 -21.89 22.58
N ASP A 788 4.78 -20.65 23.02
CA ASP A 788 3.45 -20.06 23.25
C ASP A 788 3.06 -19.17 22.08
N LYS A 789 2.26 -19.71 21.14
CA LYS A 789 1.81 -19.01 19.93
C LYS A 789 0.86 -17.83 20.21
N ASN A 790 0.37 -17.69 21.44
CA ASN A 790 -0.58 -16.62 21.81
C ASN A 790 0.12 -15.36 22.35
N ASP A 791 1.41 -15.44 22.69
CA ASP A 791 2.17 -14.31 23.22
C ASP A 791 2.93 -13.57 22.10
N VAL A 792 2.22 -12.69 21.40
CA VAL A 792 2.76 -11.93 20.25
C VAL A 792 3.84 -10.91 20.63
N GLU A 793 3.99 -10.60 21.92
CA GLU A 793 5.03 -9.66 22.42
C GLU A 793 6.38 -10.38 22.65
N LYS A 794 6.40 -11.72 22.59
CA LYS A 794 7.64 -12.49 22.69
C LYS A 794 8.22 -12.84 21.32
N PRO A 795 9.55 -12.94 21.21
CA PRO A 795 10.19 -13.39 19.99
C PRO A 795 9.79 -14.84 19.67
N THR A 796 9.56 -15.09 18.39
CA THR A 796 9.29 -16.42 17.82
C THR A 796 10.44 -16.82 16.89
N GLY A 797 10.41 -18.05 16.37
CA GLY A 797 11.34 -18.50 15.32
C GLY A 797 11.43 -17.55 14.11
N LYS A 798 10.38 -16.78 13.81
CA LYS A 798 10.34 -15.81 12.71
C LYS A 798 10.66 -14.38 13.11
N THR A 799 10.23 -13.94 14.30
CA THR A 799 10.44 -12.55 14.74
C THR A 799 11.74 -12.35 15.51
N GLY A 800 12.38 -13.42 15.98
CA GLY A 800 13.57 -13.38 16.83
C GLY A 800 14.74 -12.61 16.22
N VAL A 801 14.95 -12.69 14.91
CA VAL A 801 15.99 -11.91 14.21
C VAL A 801 15.77 -10.41 14.41
N ALA A 802 14.56 -9.92 14.15
CA ALA A 802 14.24 -8.49 14.27
C ALA A 802 14.42 -7.97 15.71
N PHE A 803 14.02 -8.76 16.71
CA PHE A 803 14.29 -8.45 18.14
C PHE A 803 15.79 -8.41 18.42
N GLY A 804 16.54 -9.38 17.90
CA GLY A 804 17.99 -9.47 18.06
C GLY A 804 18.73 -8.27 17.51
N LEU A 805 18.25 -7.66 16.41
CA LEU A 805 18.83 -6.43 15.87
C LEU A 805 18.81 -5.26 16.87
N ILE A 806 17.75 -5.14 17.66
CA ILE A 806 17.66 -4.09 18.69
C ILE A 806 18.55 -4.45 19.88
N GLU A 807 18.58 -5.71 20.31
CA GLU A 807 19.45 -6.18 21.40
C GLU A 807 20.94 -6.03 21.06
N SER A 808 21.30 -6.25 19.79
CA SER A 808 22.67 -6.15 19.27
C SER A 808 23.03 -4.76 18.74
N ARG A 809 22.21 -3.73 19.01
CA ARG A 809 22.43 -2.39 18.45
C ARG A 809 23.71 -1.75 18.95
N GLU A 810 24.28 -0.85 18.14
CA GLU A 810 25.39 -0.03 18.58
C GLU A 810 24.99 0.79 19.82
N GLY A 811 25.83 0.75 20.86
CA GLY A 811 25.54 1.38 22.15
C GLY A 811 24.67 0.57 23.11
N GLY A 812 24.24 -0.64 22.72
CA GLY A 812 23.58 -1.62 23.59
C GLY A 812 24.52 -2.26 24.63
N SER A 813 24.00 -3.20 25.42
CA SER A 813 24.75 -3.92 26.46
C SER A 813 25.52 -5.13 25.94
N ILE A 814 25.43 -5.45 24.65
CA ILE A 814 26.03 -6.66 24.07
C ILE A 814 26.96 -6.27 22.92
N MET A 815 28.19 -6.78 22.99
CA MET A 815 29.17 -6.61 21.92
C MET A 815 29.13 -7.79 20.96
N VAL A 816 28.92 -7.52 19.68
CA VAL A 816 29.00 -8.52 18.61
C VAL A 816 30.39 -8.45 17.98
N VAL A 817 31.08 -9.60 17.94
CA VAL A 817 32.36 -9.76 17.25
C VAL A 817 32.19 -10.77 16.14
N ASP A 818 32.24 -10.26 14.91
CA ASP A 818 32.17 -11.08 13.70
C ASP A 818 33.59 -11.43 13.21
N HIS A 819 34.03 -12.66 13.47
CA HIS A 819 35.31 -13.17 12.95
C HIS A 819 35.19 -13.67 11.50
N ASN A 820 34.00 -13.58 10.88
CA ASN A 820 33.80 -13.90 9.46
C ASN A 820 33.98 -12.69 8.54
N VAL A 821 34.17 -11.48 9.08
CA VAL A 821 34.14 -10.20 8.33
C VAL A 821 35.40 -9.36 8.61
N GLU A 822 36.58 -9.96 8.76
CA GLU A 822 37.80 -9.15 8.70
C GLU A 822 37.81 -8.34 7.38
N ALA A 823 38.21 -7.07 7.47
CA ALA A 823 37.86 -5.99 6.53
C ALA A 823 38.24 -6.20 5.05
N ASP A 824 38.95 -7.28 4.71
CA ASP A 824 39.40 -7.65 3.36
C ASP A 824 39.04 -9.08 2.91
N ASP A 825 38.35 -9.93 3.69
CA ASP A 825 38.18 -11.36 3.35
C ASP A 825 36.74 -11.87 3.48
N ILE A 826 35.91 -11.61 2.47
CA ILE A 826 34.80 -12.54 2.19
C ILE A 826 35.44 -13.82 1.67
N ARG A 827 35.39 -14.91 2.46
CA ARG A 827 35.96 -16.21 2.07
C ARG A 827 35.47 -16.68 0.70
N PHE A 828 36.30 -17.48 0.04
CA PHE A 828 35.92 -18.10 -1.22
C PHE A 828 34.69 -19.01 -1.01
N LYS A 829 33.71 -18.94 -1.93
CA LYS A 829 32.43 -19.65 -1.74
C LYS A 829 32.50 -21.15 -2.06
N TYR A 830 33.49 -21.58 -2.83
CA TYR A 830 33.49 -22.91 -3.44
C TYR A 830 34.64 -23.79 -2.96
N TYR A 831 34.40 -25.09 -2.89
CA TYR A 831 35.45 -26.09 -3.00
C TYR A 831 35.68 -26.37 -4.49
N LEU A 832 36.93 -26.32 -4.96
CA LEU A 832 37.30 -26.69 -6.33
C LEU A 832 38.02 -28.02 -6.32
N GLY A 833 37.78 -28.83 -7.33
CA GLY A 833 38.34 -30.16 -7.38
C GLY A 833 38.19 -30.84 -8.72
N GLU A 834 38.55 -32.11 -8.71
CA GLU A 834 38.52 -32.99 -9.87
C GLU A 834 37.61 -34.20 -9.64
N SER A 835 37.26 -34.87 -10.72
CA SER A 835 36.59 -36.17 -10.67
C SER A 835 37.64 -37.27 -10.57
N ARG A 836 37.66 -38.00 -9.45
CA ARG A 836 38.48 -39.21 -9.29
C ARG A 836 37.60 -40.37 -8.86
N LYS A 837 37.62 -41.44 -9.67
CA LYS A 837 36.81 -42.66 -9.42
C LYS A 837 35.32 -42.34 -9.20
N ASN A 838 34.78 -41.40 -9.96
CA ASN A 838 33.40 -40.90 -9.88
C ASN A 838 33.03 -40.20 -8.56
N CYS A 839 34.01 -39.83 -7.73
CA CYS A 839 33.82 -38.96 -6.58
C CYS A 839 34.51 -37.62 -6.82
N PHE A 840 33.93 -36.57 -6.26
CA PHE A 840 34.56 -35.26 -6.16
C PHE A 840 35.73 -35.31 -5.18
N LYS A 841 36.89 -34.84 -5.64
CA LYS A 841 38.08 -34.67 -4.81
C LYS A 841 38.43 -33.19 -4.72
N PRO A 842 38.21 -32.55 -3.55
CA PRO A 842 38.58 -31.15 -3.36
C PRO A 842 40.11 -31.02 -3.38
N LEU A 843 40.59 -30.00 -4.09
CA LEU A 843 41.99 -29.59 -4.20
C LEU A 843 42.20 -28.19 -3.64
N ILE A 844 41.21 -27.30 -3.80
CA ILE A 844 41.18 -25.95 -3.25
C ILE A 844 39.92 -25.84 -2.40
N ASP A 845 40.07 -25.41 -1.15
CA ASP A 845 38.96 -25.21 -0.22
C ASP A 845 38.59 -23.73 -0.07
N ARG A 846 37.65 -23.44 0.84
CA ARG A 846 37.11 -22.10 1.09
C ARG A 846 38.04 -21.20 1.90
N GLU A 847 39.07 -21.77 2.53
CA GLU A 847 40.05 -21.07 3.36
C GLU A 847 41.31 -20.69 2.56
N VAL A 848 41.32 -20.94 1.25
CA VAL A 848 42.40 -20.53 0.37
C VAL A 848 42.59 -19.00 0.42
N ALA A 849 43.83 -18.57 0.55
CA ALA A 849 44.17 -17.15 0.54
C ALA A 849 43.91 -16.54 -0.86
N PHE A 850 43.37 -15.33 -0.87
CA PHE A 850 43.15 -14.59 -2.10
C PHE A 850 44.48 -14.23 -2.77
N SER A 851 44.46 -14.17 -4.10
CA SER A 851 45.58 -13.84 -4.97
C SER A 851 46.79 -14.81 -4.89
N GLN A 852 46.64 -15.97 -4.24
CA GLN A 852 47.67 -17.00 -4.20
C GLN A 852 47.47 -18.05 -5.30
N TRP A 853 48.52 -18.29 -6.10
CA TRP A 853 48.54 -19.35 -7.11
C TRP A 853 48.67 -20.74 -6.46
N VAL A 854 47.76 -21.64 -6.82
CA VAL A 854 47.72 -23.04 -6.40
C VAL A 854 47.78 -23.93 -7.64
N GLU A 855 48.69 -24.91 -7.63
CA GLU A 855 48.77 -25.91 -8.69
C GLU A 855 47.49 -26.74 -8.74
N PHE A 856 46.93 -26.95 -9.93
CA PHE A 856 45.67 -27.66 -10.10
C PHE A 856 45.77 -28.92 -10.95
N ILE A 857 46.29 -28.82 -12.17
CA ILE A 857 46.39 -29.94 -13.13
C ILE A 857 47.49 -29.71 -14.16
N ASP A 858 47.92 -30.75 -14.88
CA ASP A 858 48.88 -30.63 -15.99
C ASP A 858 48.32 -29.80 -17.17
N ALA A 859 49.22 -29.10 -17.88
CA ALA A 859 48.87 -28.30 -19.06
C ALA A 859 49.11 -29.06 -20.39
N GLY A 860 49.24 -30.39 -20.38
CA GLY A 860 49.49 -31.20 -21.57
C GLY A 860 48.29 -31.32 -22.51
N TYR A 861 47.08 -31.14 -21.99
CA TYR A 861 45.84 -31.22 -22.77
C TYR A 861 45.16 -29.85 -22.93
N GLN A 862 44.58 -29.60 -24.09
CA GLN A 862 43.91 -28.32 -24.39
C GLN A 862 42.67 -28.06 -23.52
N LYS A 863 42.09 -29.08 -22.90
CA LYS A 863 40.88 -28.95 -22.08
C LYS A 863 41.06 -29.67 -20.77
N PHE A 864 40.60 -29.03 -19.70
CA PHE A 864 40.45 -29.64 -18.39
C PHE A 864 39.10 -29.25 -17.79
N GLU A 865 38.74 -29.95 -16.72
CA GLU A 865 37.45 -29.79 -16.05
C GLU A 865 37.69 -29.36 -14.60
N ILE A 866 37.00 -28.30 -14.19
CA ILE A 866 36.93 -27.87 -12.79
C ILE A 866 35.57 -28.28 -12.29
N PHE A 867 35.53 -29.14 -11.27
CA PHE A 867 34.33 -29.41 -10.53
C PHE A 867 34.29 -28.51 -9.31
N TYR A 868 33.12 -28.03 -8.93
CA TYR A 868 33.00 -27.11 -7.80
C TYR A 868 31.65 -27.19 -7.11
N THR A 869 31.63 -26.90 -5.80
CA THR A 869 30.44 -26.95 -4.95
C THR A 869 30.58 -26.04 -3.74
N GLU A 870 29.46 -25.58 -3.19
CA GLU A 870 29.41 -24.77 -1.96
C GLU A 870 29.31 -25.65 -0.70
N GLN A 871 29.04 -26.95 -0.85
CA GLN A 871 28.65 -27.86 0.23
C GLN A 871 29.83 -28.33 1.09
N PRO A 872 29.91 -27.99 2.40
CA PRO A 872 30.98 -28.44 3.30
C PRO A 872 31.24 -29.96 3.30
N TYR A 873 30.21 -30.79 3.15
CA TYR A 873 30.36 -32.25 3.08
C TYR A 873 31.28 -32.74 1.94
N SER A 874 31.50 -31.92 0.90
CA SER A 874 32.39 -32.24 -0.22
C SER A 874 33.86 -32.34 0.20
N SER A 875 34.25 -31.70 1.31
CA SER A 875 35.59 -31.80 1.90
C SER A 875 36.01 -33.25 2.22
N THR A 876 35.05 -34.14 2.45
CA THR A 876 35.31 -35.57 2.73
C THR A 876 35.85 -36.34 1.52
N GLY A 877 35.71 -35.78 0.31
CA GLY A 877 36.07 -36.43 -0.95
C GLY A 877 35.22 -37.66 -1.30
N LYS A 878 34.05 -37.83 -0.66
CA LYS A 878 33.15 -38.98 -0.85
C LYS A 878 31.92 -38.67 -1.69
N VAL A 879 31.65 -37.39 -1.98
CA VAL A 879 30.46 -36.97 -2.74
C VAL A 879 30.57 -37.49 -4.18
N PRO A 880 29.55 -38.21 -4.70
CA PRO A 880 29.53 -38.63 -6.10
C PRO A 880 29.59 -37.42 -7.05
N ILE A 881 30.31 -37.54 -8.16
CA ILE A 881 30.41 -36.44 -9.14
C ILE A 881 29.08 -36.15 -9.86
N SER A 882 28.14 -37.09 -9.80
CA SER A 882 26.78 -36.97 -10.33
C SER A 882 25.81 -36.31 -9.36
N ASP A 883 26.28 -35.91 -8.17
CA ASP A 883 25.45 -35.19 -7.20
C ASP A 883 25.07 -33.81 -7.77
N SER A 884 23.80 -33.43 -7.66
CA SER A 884 23.25 -32.19 -8.21
C SER A 884 23.89 -30.93 -7.62
N SER A 885 24.51 -31.04 -6.43
CA SER A 885 25.23 -29.93 -5.80
C SER A 885 26.59 -29.63 -6.48
N ILE A 886 27.09 -30.53 -7.32
CA ILE A 886 28.39 -30.37 -7.98
C ILE A 886 28.21 -29.79 -9.37
N LYS A 887 28.72 -28.58 -9.55
CA LYS A 887 28.80 -27.91 -10.84
C LYS A 887 30.10 -28.30 -11.55
N LYS A 888 30.07 -28.24 -12.88
CA LYS A 888 31.22 -28.54 -13.76
C LYS A 888 31.48 -27.36 -14.69
N ARG A 889 32.74 -26.93 -14.76
CA ARG A 889 33.24 -25.95 -15.72
C ARG A 889 34.29 -26.60 -16.60
N VAL A 890 34.10 -26.54 -17.92
CA VAL A 890 35.13 -26.95 -18.88
C VAL A 890 35.95 -25.73 -19.25
N VAL A 891 37.26 -25.80 -19.06
CA VAL A 891 38.21 -24.74 -19.42
C VAL A 891 38.99 -25.19 -20.65
N LYS A 892 39.14 -24.27 -21.61
CA LYS A 892 39.95 -24.49 -22.81
C LYS A 892 41.20 -23.62 -22.70
N LEU A 893 42.36 -24.26 -22.67
CA LEU A 893 43.65 -23.57 -22.65
C LEU A 893 43.97 -22.98 -24.01
N ASP A 894 44.50 -21.76 -24.00
CA ASP A 894 45.04 -21.10 -25.20
C ASP A 894 46.46 -21.58 -25.53
N PHE A 895 47.12 -22.22 -24.56
CA PHE A 895 48.48 -22.73 -24.65
C PHE A 895 48.61 -24.06 -23.89
N THR A 896 49.25 -25.05 -24.50
CA THR A 896 49.49 -26.38 -23.91
C THR A 896 50.99 -26.69 -23.91
N ASN A 897 51.48 -27.27 -22.82
CA ASN A 897 52.87 -27.68 -22.68
C ASN A 897 52.96 -28.88 -21.72
N ASP A 898 53.58 -29.97 -22.19
CA ASP A 898 53.70 -31.23 -21.44
C ASP A 898 54.60 -31.12 -20.19
N GLU A 899 55.40 -30.04 -20.09
CA GLU A 899 56.29 -29.76 -18.96
C GLU A 899 55.79 -28.60 -18.06
N ALA A 900 54.53 -28.15 -18.25
CA ALA A 900 53.95 -27.05 -17.49
C ALA A 900 52.67 -27.47 -16.76
N MET A 901 52.33 -26.71 -15.72
CA MET A 901 51.13 -26.92 -14.91
C MET A 901 50.16 -25.74 -15.08
N VAL A 902 48.87 -26.03 -14.88
CA VAL A 902 47.82 -25.02 -14.73
C VAL A 902 47.76 -24.64 -13.25
N TYR A 903 47.89 -23.35 -12.98
CA TYR A 903 47.71 -22.76 -11.66
C TYR A 903 46.40 -21.99 -11.61
N LEU A 904 45.67 -22.12 -10.50
CA LEU A 904 44.47 -21.35 -10.20
C LEU A 904 44.75 -20.41 -9.03
N ARG A 905 44.17 -19.20 -9.06
CA ARG A 905 44.11 -18.33 -7.87
C ARG A 905 42.70 -17.80 -7.69
N VAL A 906 42.29 -17.60 -6.44
CA VAL A 906 41.03 -16.94 -6.11
C VAL A 906 41.23 -15.44 -6.11
N VAL A 907 40.33 -14.69 -6.75
CA VAL A 907 40.39 -13.21 -6.81
C VAL A 907 39.14 -12.52 -6.29
N SER A 908 38.02 -13.24 -6.22
CA SER A 908 36.79 -12.78 -5.57
C SER A 908 36.07 -14.01 -4.97
N PRO A 909 35.08 -13.84 -4.08
CA PRO A 909 34.33 -14.96 -3.51
C PRO A 909 33.72 -15.94 -4.53
N THR A 910 33.50 -15.49 -5.77
CA THR A 910 32.97 -16.31 -6.86
C THR A 910 33.87 -16.42 -8.08
N GLN A 911 35.04 -15.77 -8.08
CA GLN A 911 35.88 -15.62 -9.26
C GLN A 911 37.28 -16.17 -9.02
N ILE A 912 37.74 -16.92 -10.02
CA ILE A 912 39.09 -17.46 -10.07
C ILE A 912 39.81 -16.96 -11.32
N GLU A 913 41.12 -17.04 -11.30
CA GLU A 913 41.96 -16.84 -12.46
C GLU A 913 42.82 -18.08 -12.70
N TYR A 914 43.24 -18.28 -13.95
CA TYR A 914 44.16 -19.35 -14.32
C TYR A 914 45.30 -18.87 -15.22
N VAL A 915 46.45 -19.52 -15.05
CA VAL A 915 47.64 -19.39 -15.90
C VAL A 915 48.30 -20.75 -16.12
N VAL A 916 49.13 -20.84 -17.14
CA VAL A 916 50.03 -21.96 -17.43
C VAL A 916 51.44 -21.49 -17.13
N ALA A 917 52.17 -22.22 -16.29
CA ALA A 917 53.55 -21.89 -15.93
C ALA A 917 54.37 -23.15 -15.65
N HIS A 918 55.70 -23.01 -15.74
CA HIS A 918 56.60 -24.00 -15.16
C HIS A 918 56.68 -23.79 -13.64
N GLU A 919 56.89 -24.87 -12.89
CA GLU A 919 56.93 -24.86 -11.42
C GLU A 919 57.93 -23.82 -10.86
N ASP A 920 59.13 -23.76 -11.44
CA ASP A 920 60.18 -22.81 -11.02
C ASP A 920 59.89 -21.34 -11.38
N ALA A 921 58.90 -21.10 -12.25
CA ALA A 921 58.62 -19.79 -12.85
C ALA A 921 57.43 -19.06 -12.21
N ILE A 922 56.49 -19.79 -11.59
CA ILE A 922 55.25 -19.22 -11.01
C ILE A 922 55.53 -18.21 -9.90
N SER A 923 56.55 -18.47 -9.07
CA SER A 923 56.96 -17.60 -7.95
C SER A 923 57.51 -16.24 -8.40
N ASN A 924 57.98 -16.15 -9.64
CA ASN A 924 58.48 -14.92 -10.26
C ASN A 924 57.43 -14.25 -11.17
N GLU A 925 56.17 -14.70 -11.12
CA GLU A 925 55.07 -14.23 -11.96
C GLU A 925 55.34 -14.35 -13.48
N VAL A 926 56.14 -15.36 -13.88
CA VAL A 926 56.43 -15.63 -15.29
C VAL A 926 55.48 -16.71 -15.81
N TYR A 927 54.57 -16.30 -16.69
CA TYR A 927 53.51 -17.16 -17.24
C TYR A 927 53.72 -17.44 -18.73
N LEU A 928 53.26 -18.60 -19.20
CA LEU A 928 53.27 -19.00 -20.62
C LEU A 928 52.03 -18.51 -21.38
N ASN A 929 51.02 -17.99 -20.68
CA ASN A 929 49.84 -17.35 -21.24
C ASN A 929 49.45 -16.10 -20.43
N ASN A 930 48.56 -15.27 -21.00
CA ASN A 930 47.94 -14.18 -20.25
C ASN A 930 47.03 -14.75 -19.16
N ILE A 931 46.94 -14.05 -18.04
CA ILE A 931 45.98 -14.36 -16.96
C ILE A 931 44.57 -14.34 -17.55
N GLN A 932 43.83 -15.43 -17.33
CA GLN A 932 42.45 -15.59 -17.75
C GLN A 932 41.56 -15.69 -16.53
N SER A 933 40.37 -15.09 -16.58
CA SER A 933 39.44 -15.07 -15.45
C SER A 933 38.19 -15.91 -15.71
N ILE A 934 37.70 -16.58 -14.67
CA ILE A 934 36.52 -17.44 -14.68
C ILE A 934 35.62 -17.03 -13.52
N ASP A 935 34.39 -16.64 -13.84
CA ASP A 935 33.31 -16.50 -12.87
C ASP A 935 32.61 -17.86 -12.68
N LEU A 936 32.44 -18.25 -11.42
CA LEU A 936 31.83 -19.51 -11.00
C LEU A 936 30.38 -19.34 -10.47
N SER A 937 29.87 -18.11 -10.41
CA SER A 937 28.49 -17.80 -9.97
C SER A 937 27.42 -18.63 -10.70
#